data_AF-Q4CMD0-F1
#
_entry.id   AF-Q4CMD0-F1
#
_cell.length_a   1.000
_cell.length_b   1.000
_cell.length_c   1.000
_cell.angle_alpha   90.00
_cell.angle_beta   90.00
_cell.angle_gamma   90.00
#
_symmetry.space_group_name_H-M   'P 1'
#
loop_
_entity.id
_entity.type
_entity.pdbx_description
1 polymer ?
#
loop_
_entity_poly.entity_id
_entity_poly.type
_entity_poly.pdbx_seq_one_letter_code
_entity_poly.pdbx_strand_id
1 'polypeptide(L)'
;MLPAVGACPRSRHRVRRRAIAAVRAALLVVLTLVVAAAWMPAAHAVVLRLRGGTVDRAITVGRAVDTVLMDGVSITNGVAVVFDVAAMLPGALRIELRNCVCDGGAQIYVRGHSSEPASDQSLEVSVSGLSGSYCSLVFVHNLPAHTNVTVRDSTIVTAGPMRYSQVSGLTDAVASPLVLYATSLLQTQLRVSSTVLRSLHAGGSAVHVGGGVDLLSSAVVLDGVSLEASGGPTASALRVASSSRLSLRSHSVFSVTNVSIVSSGGGVVLGERLAVFDSVLRFVGVEGSVESSLVRCDGGTVGAGGWLDLHDVWAVGEASSLASLSGVTLSGGAVSIARCTATGATLVSGLTIRSGAVWVQCNRVGGRVLQSSGDYRLAGLPSVSVVPCDGCAAALACFDALTASVTDCVCSCRAGGVGEACLPFDVPLARAGGGGGGAPGCMGGVTLTESVTVGGVRATACFDSVVFSGPITVAVDLRSMDAFADALNVTVRHCVLEGGAQLRIGGLSESTARPMPHALVNMTNVTSLEGTIVLHGAMPLHSSVLLANSTLRATVGGSQYVQTTRGHEGSRHGPALVLDGVRLLSTRFVMTRSTLVCGGESCAAILVERGLGANMSSVFYMDNCAVLSRTHVMYALASDLRVSGGSVFSIQNSSWSAPSIGFYEGAFVFKDVVVDGGSVLQIVFSTFRLGFAMLIANTLTVTGRSWLVHRDHEFPHAYVVYV
;
A
#
# COMPACT_ATOMS: atom_id res chain seq x y z
N MET A 1 -106.56 40.94 3.86
CA MET A 1 -106.04 42.09 4.65
C MET A 1 -104.73 42.54 4.03
N LEU A 2 -104.45 43.85 3.99
CA LEU A 2 -103.11 44.44 3.78
C LEU A 2 -102.19 44.13 5.00
N PRO A 3 -100.88 44.50 5.06
CA PRO A 3 -100.03 45.27 4.12
C PRO A 3 -98.86 44.39 3.57
N ALA A 4 -97.61 44.78 3.22
CA ALA A 4 -96.88 46.06 3.31
C ALA A 4 -95.66 46.18 2.34
N VAL A 5 -95.30 47.45 2.05
CA VAL A 5 -93.96 48.06 1.86
C VAL A 5 -92.78 47.22 1.34
N GLY A 6 -92.25 47.62 0.18
CA GLY A 6 -90.93 47.23 -0.33
C GLY A 6 -90.37 48.20 -1.37
N ALA A 7 -90.00 49.43 -0.99
CA ALA A 7 -89.45 50.44 -1.88
C ALA A 7 -87.99 50.81 -1.50
N CYS A 8 -87.01 50.48 -2.36
CA CYS A 8 -85.60 50.89 -2.23
C CYS A 8 -84.82 50.70 -3.56
N PRO A 9 -83.63 51.31 -3.77
CA PRO A 9 -83.63 52.47 -4.67
C PRO A 9 -82.59 52.45 -5.82
N ARG A 10 -82.55 53.57 -6.54
CA ARG A 10 -81.84 53.84 -7.82
C ARG A 10 -80.35 53.45 -7.85
N SER A 11 -79.95 52.87 -8.99
CA SER A 11 -78.63 52.34 -9.30
C SER A 11 -77.48 53.37 -9.34
N ARG A 12 -76.47 53.23 -8.47
CA ARG A 12 -75.19 53.97 -8.54
C ARG A 12 -74.18 53.29 -9.49
N HIS A 13 -74.39 53.39 -10.80
CA HIS A 13 -73.55 52.70 -11.81
C HIS A 13 -72.11 53.20 -11.99
N ARG A 14 -71.63 54.22 -11.24
CA ARG A 14 -70.30 54.83 -11.44
C ARG A 14 -69.14 54.22 -10.62
N VAL A 15 -69.38 53.30 -9.68
CA VAL A 15 -68.29 52.71 -8.86
C VAL A 15 -67.58 51.53 -9.55
N ARG A 16 -68.28 50.71 -10.35
CA ARG A 16 -67.69 49.49 -10.97
C ARG A 16 -66.52 49.76 -11.94
N ARG A 17 -66.41 50.95 -12.55
CA ARG A 17 -65.28 51.27 -13.45
C ARG A 17 -63.93 51.45 -12.72
N ARG A 18 -63.92 51.88 -11.45
CA ARG A 18 -62.65 52.06 -10.69
C ARG A 18 -62.05 50.72 -10.25
N ALA A 19 -62.88 49.73 -9.88
CA ALA A 19 -62.41 48.41 -9.46
C ALA A 19 -61.68 47.67 -10.60
N ILE A 20 -62.21 47.71 -11.82
CA ILE A 20 -61.61 47.05 -13.00
C ILE A 20 -60.25 47.68 -13.35
N ALA A 21 -60.11 49.00 -13.19
CA ALA A 21 -58.83 49.69 -13.42
C ALA A 21 -57.76 49.28 -12.39
N ALA A 22 -58.13 49.18 -11.10
CA ALA A 22 -57.23 48.73 -10.04
C ALA A 22 -56.74 47.28 -10.25
N VAL A 23 -57.64 46.36 -10.63
CA VAL A 23 -57.27 44.97 -10.94
C VAL A 23 -56.31 44.91 -12.14
N ARG A 24 -56.57 45.66 -13.21
CA ARG A 24 -55.65 45.73 -14.36
C ARG A 24 -54.29 46.30 -14.01
N ALA A 25 -54.22 47.33 -13.16
CA ALA A 25 -52.96 47.89 -12.69
C ALA A 25 -52.17 46.89 -11.84
N ALA A 26 -52.83 46.19 -10.90
CA ALA A 26 -52.19 45.13 -10.11
C ALA A 26 -51.68 43.98 -10.99
N LEU A 27 -52.47 43.55 -11.97
CA LEU A 27 -52.09 42.47 -12.88
C LEU A 27 -50.93 42.88 -13.80
N LEU A 28 -50.88 44.14 -14.25
CA LEU A 28 -49.72 44.71 -14.94
C LEU A 28 -48.47 44.76 -14.05
N VAL A 29 -48.59 45.18 -12.78
CA VAL A 29 -47.46 45.21 -11.84
C VAL A 29 -46.91 43.80 -11.58
N VAL A 30 -47.78 42.79 -11.41
CA VAL A 30 -47.38 41.39 -11.31
C VAL A 30 -46.71 40.92 -12.60
N LEU A 31 -47.27 41.26 -13.77
CA LEU A 31 -46.67 40.90 -15.06
C LEU A 31 -45.29 41.56 -15.23
N THR A 32 -45.12 42.82 -14.84
CA THR A 32 -43.81 43.50 -14.88
C THR A 32 -42.83 42.94 -13.87
N LEU A 33 -43.28 42.42 -12.71
CA LEU A 33 -42.42 41.73 -11.76
C LEU A 33 -41.98 40.35 -12.29
N VAL A 34 -42.88 39.62 -12.94
CA VAL A 34 -42.56 38.33 -13.60
C VAL A 34 -41.64 38.56 -14.81
N VAL A 35 -41.89 39.58 -15.63
CA VAL A 35 -41.01 39.95 -16.74
C VAL A 35 -39.66 40.49 -16.23
N ALA A 36 -39.63 41.29 -15.16
CA ALA A 36 -38.38 41.74 -14.55
C ALA A 36 -37.61 40.58 -13.90
N ALA A 37 -38.28 39.56 -13.36
CA ALA A 37 -37.64 38.33 -12.88
C ALA A 37 -37.10 37.48 -14.05
N ALA A 38 -37.81 37.42 -15.18
CA ALA A 38 -37.35 36.77 -16.42
C ALA A 38 -36.27 37.57 -17.17
N TRP A 39 -36.18 38.88 -16.90
CA TRP A 39 -35.17 39.81 -17.42
C TRP A 39 -34.07 40.13 -16.39
N MET A 40 -34.03 39.43 -15.25
CA MET A 40 -32.80 39.32 -14.49
C MET A 40 -31.81 38.60 -15.41
N PRO A 41 -30.77 39.27 -15.92
CA PRO A 41 -29.81 38.61 -16.80
C PRO A 41 -29.20 37.45 -16.04
N ALA A 42 -29.00 36.32 -16.74
CA ALA A 42 -28.47 35.06 -16.22
C ALA A 42 -27.63 35.27 -14.95
N ALA A 43 -28.17 34.80 -13.82
CA ALA A 43 -27.59 35.03 -12.50
C ALA A 43 -26.11 34.67 -12.58
N HIS A 44 -25.24 35.66 -12.38
CA HIS A 44 -23.82 35.49 -12.67
C HIS A 44 -23.29 34.37 -11.79
N ALA A 45 -22.75 33.33 -12.42
CA ALA A 45 -22.25 32.15 -11.76
C ALA A 45 -21.22 32.56 -10.70
N VAL A 46 -21.54 32.35 -9.42
CA VAL A 46 -20.71 32.87 -8.33
C VAL A 46 -19.58 31.89 -8.05
N VAL A 47 -18.40 32.19 -8.59
CA VAL A 47 -17.19 31.42 -8.30
C VAL A 47 -16.71 31.73 -6.87
N LEU A 48 -16.88 30.78 -5.94
CA LEU A 48 -16.30 30.89 -4.61
C LEU A 48 -14.80 30.58 -4.67
N ARG A 49 -13.94 31.54 -4.32
CA ARG A 49 -12.49 31.34 -4.23
C ARG A 49 -11.98 31.65 -2.82
N LEU A 50 -11.38 30.66 -2.18
CA LEU A 50 -10.65 30.79 -0.92
C LEU A 50 -9.18 30.43 -1.18
N ARG A 51 -8.26 31.34 -0.83
CA ARG A 51 -6.81 31.13 -0.94
C ARG A 51 -6.16 31.45 0.40
N GLY A 52 -5.48 30.47 0.99
CA GLY A 52 -4.98 30.56 2.36
C GLY A 52 -6.10 30.71 3.40
N GLY A 53 -5.73 31.16 4.59
CA GLY A 53 -6.67 31.43 5.68
C GLY A 53 -7.13 30.18 6.43
N THR A 54 -8.03 30.38 7.39
CA THR A 54 -8.60 29.32 8.23
C THR A 54 -10.13 29.37 8.19
N VAL A 55 -10.75 28.21 8.06
CA VAL A 55 -12.19 27.96 8.24
C VAL A 55 -12.37 27.28 9.59
N ASP A 56 -12.76 28.07 10.58
CA ASP A 56 -12.96 27.68 11.98
C ASP A 56 -14.44 27.61 12.39
N ARG A 57 -15.35 27.84 11.43
CA ARG A 57 -16.81 27.73 11.56
C ARG A 57 -17.36 26.85 10.43
N ALA A 58 -18.44 26.13 10.70
CA ALA A 58 -19.11 25.33 9.69
C ALA A 58 -19.67 26.21 8.56
N ILE A 59 -19.46 25.80 7.31
CA ILE A 59 -19.95 26.49 6.12
C ILE A 59 -20.68 25.52 5.20
N THR A 60 -21.75 26.02 4.56
CA THR A 60 -22.45 25.30 3.49
C THR A 60 -22.45 26.15 2.24
N VAL A 61 -21.84 25.63 1.19
CA VAL A 61 -21.73 26.24 -0.14
C VAL A 61 -22.69 25.49 -1.05
N GLY A 62 -23.54 26.21 -1.77
CA GLY A 62 -24.49 25.64 -2.72
C GLY A 62 -25.16 26.73 -3.53
N ARG A 63 -26.19 27.36 -2.95
CA ARG A 63 -27.02 28.37 -3.64
C ARG A 63 -26.20 29.43 -4.38
N ALA A 64 -26.54 29.62 -5.66
CA ALA A 64 -25.92 30.56 -6.60
C ALA A 64 -24.44 30.31 -6.95
N VAL A 65 -23.84 29.23 -6.46
CA VAL A 65 -22.46 28.83 -6.79
C VAL A 65 -22.49 27.73 -7.85
N ASP A 66 -21.60 27.83 -8.83
CA ASP A 66 -21.27 26.81 -9.83
C ASP A 66 -19.87 26.21 -9.59
N THR A 67 -18.92 27.07 -9.22
CA THR A 67 -17.50 26.74 -9.09
C THR A 67 -16.99 27.10 -7.70
N VAL A 68 -16.31 26.15 -7.05
CA VAL A 68 -15.58 26.31 -5.79
C VAL A 68 -14.11 26.02 -6.02
N LEU A 69 -13.25 26.93 -5.56
CA LEU A 69 -11.80 26.74 -5.51
C LEU A 69 -11.27 27.09 -4.10
N MET A 70 -10.72 26.10 -3.43
CA MET A 70 -10.02 26.23 -2.15
C MET A 70 -8.54 25.85 -2.36
N ASP A 71 -7.61 26.75 -2.04
CA ASP A 71 -6.17 26.53 -2.24
C ASP A 71 -5.39 26.97 -0.99
N GLY A 72 -4.70 26.05 -0.32
CA GLY A 72 -3.95 26.34 0.91
C GLY A 72 -4.82 26.69 2.13
N VAL A 73 -6.11 26.33 2.13
CA VAL A 73 -7.05 26.65 3.22
C VAL A 73 -6.91 25.65 4.37
N SER A 74 -6.82 26.14 5.61
CA SER A 74 -6.85 25.33 6.82
C SER A 74 -8.29 25.19 7.35
N ILE A 75 -8.76 23.98 7.64
CA ILE A 75 -10.10 23.68 8.16
C ILE A 75 -9.91 23.04 9.55
N THR A 76 -10.40 23.69 10.60
CA THR A 76 -10.03 23.34 11.99
C THR A 76 -11.26 23.24 12.91
N ASN A 77 -11.05 23.08 14.22
CA ASN A 77 -12.10 23.09 15.25
C ASN A 77 -13.25 22.09 15.04
N GLY A 78 -13.02 21.00 14.31
CA GLY A 78 -14.04 19.96 14.10
C GLY A 78 -15.18 20.37 13.17
N VAL A 79 -15.02 21.42 12.37
CA VAL A 79 -16.12 21.98 11.58
C VAL A 79 -16.42 21.20 10.30
N ALA A 80 -17.68 21.30 9.86
CA ALA A 80 -18.12 20.75 8.60
C ALA A 80 -18.06 21.81 7.49
N VAL A 81 -17.34 21.51 6.41
CA VAL A 81 -17.41 22.23 5.12
C VAL A 81 -18.27 21.39 4.19
N VAL A 82 -19.44 21.92 3.80
CA VAL A 82 -20.41 21.19 2.99
C VAL A 82 -20.57 21.84 1.63
N PHE A 83 -20.25 21.10 0.57
CA PHE A 83 -20.61 21.43 -0.81
C PHE A 83 -21.92 20.72 -1.14
N ASP A 84 -23.02 21.47 -1.11
CA ASP A 84 -24.37 20.99 -1.33
C ASP A 84 -24.70 21.12 -2.83
N VAL A 85 -24.29 20.11 -3.60
CA VAL A 85 -24.39 20.03 -5.08
C VAL A 85 -25.86 20.16 -5.53
N ALA A 86 -26.78 19.58 -4.76
CA ALA A 86 -28.21 19.68 -5.01
C ALA A 86 -28.76 21.12 -4.86
N ALA A 87 -28.04 22.00 -4.15
CA ALA A 87 -28.37 23.41 -4.01
C ALA A 87 -27.52 24.33 -4.91
N MET A 88 -26.55 23.80 -5.68
CA MET A 88 -25.75 24.56 -6.65
C MET A 88 -26.58 24.94 -7.89
N LEU A 89 -26.03 25.79 -8.75
CA LEU A 89 -26.68 26.17 -10.01
C LEU A 89 -26.83 24.96 -10.95
N PRO A 90 -27.77 25.00 -11.91
CA PRO A 90 -27.75 24.11 -13.08
C PRO A 90 -26.48 24.32 -13.93
N GLY A 91 -26.05 23.28 -14.65
CA GLY A 91 -24.91 23.31 -15.57
C GLY A 91 -23.69 22.54 -15.07
N ALA A 92 -22.51 22.89 -15.61
CA ALA A 92 -21.25 22.24 -15.27
C ALA A 92 -20.69 22.81 -13.95
N LEU A 93 -20.67 21.97 -12.91
CA LEU A 93 -20.20 22.30 -11.57
C LEU A 93 -18.75 21.87 -11.38
N ARG A 94 -17.98 22.64 -10.61
CA ARG A 94 -16.58 22.34 -10.30
C ARG A 94 -16.26 22.59 -8.84
N ILE A 95 -15.75 21.60 -8.13
CA ILE A 95 -15.26 21.71 -6.75
C ILE A 95 -13.79 21.33 -6.72
N GLU A 96 -12.92 22.28 -6.38
CA GLU A 96 -11.48 22.08 -6.41
C GLU A 96 -10.82 22.45 -5.08
N LEU A 97 -10.15 21.48 -4.45
CA LEU A 97 -9.39 21.60 -3.21
C LEU A 97 -7.92 21.29 -3.50
N ARG A 98 -7.05 22.28 -3.27
CA ARG A 98 -5.60 22.20 -3.47
C ARG A 98 -4.87 22.51 -2.18
N ASN A 99 -3.89 21.68 -1.80
CA ASN A 99 -2.99 21.91 -0.66
C ASN A 99 -3.70 22.30 0.65
N CYS A 100 -4.94 21.85 0.84
CA CYS A 100 -5.73 22.21 2.00
C CYS A 100 -5.30 21.37 3.20
N VAL A 101 -5.43 21.94 4.40
CA VAL A 101 -5.12 21.27 5.66
C VAL A 101 -6.44 21.07 6.41
N CYS A 102 -6.68 19.89 6.99
CA CYS A 102 -7.86 19.63 7.79
C CYS A 102 -7.50 18.93 9.11
N ASP A 103 -7.94 19.48 10.24
CA ASP A 103 -7.55 18.98 11.56
C ASP A 103 -8.60 19.23 12.65
N GLY A 104 -8.39 18.64 13.83
CA GLY A 104 -9.29 18.79 14.99
C GLY A 104 -10.64 18.10 14.83
N GLY A 105 -10.75 17.11 13.93
CA GLY A 105 -11.99 16.42 13.59
C GLY A 105 -12.78 17.06 12.44
N ALA A 106 -12.13 17.90 11.62
CA ALA A 106 -12.74 18.60 10.50
C ALA A 106 -13.29 17.63 9.43
N GLN A 107 -14.41 18.00 8.81
CA GLN A 107 -15.15 17.13 7.88
C GLN A 107 -15.51 17.88 6.60
N ILE A 108 -15.13 17.32 5.45
CA ILE A 108 -15.40 17.88 4.13
C ILE A 108 -16.46 17.00 3.45
N TYR A 109 -17.61 17.59 3.10
CA TYR A 109 -18.74 16.89 2.52
C TYR A 109 -18.97 17.33 1.08
N VAL A 110 -19.07 16.38 0.16
CA VAL A 110 -19.71 16.57 -1.15
C VAL A 110 -21.06 15.88 -1.09
N ARG A 111 -22.13 16.67 -1.00
CA ARG A 111 -23.51 16.20 -0.82
C ARG A 111 -24.27 16.33 -2.14
N GLY A 112 -24.65 15.20 -2.71
CA GLY A 112 -25.54 15.10 -3.87
C GLY A 112 -27.04 15.09 -3.51
N HIS A 113 -27.85 14.70 -4.49
CA HIS A 113 -29.30 14.62 -4.43
C HIS A 113 -29.76 13.39 -3.65
N SER A 114 -30.64 13.56 -2.65
CA SER A 114 -31.21 12.44 -1.87
C SER A 114 -32.19 11.57 -2.66
N SER A 115 -32.69 12.07 -3.79
CA SER A 115 -33.51 11.38 -4.79
C SER A 115 -32.69 11.09 -6.05
N GLU A 116 -33.35 10.72 -7.15
CA GLU A 116 -32.73 10.71 -8.48
C GLU A 116 -31.99 12.04 -8.75
N PRO A 117 -30.75 12.01 -9.28
CA PRO A 117 -29.95 13.21 -9.50
C PRO A 117 -30.52 14.08 -10.63
N ALA A 118 -30.34 15.39 -10.52
CA ALA A 118 -30.80 16.33 -11.53
C ALA A 118 -30.03 16.15 -12.87
N SER A 119 -30.78 16.05 -13.97
CA SER A 119 -30.23 15.80 -15.31
C SER A 119 -29.64 17.03 -16.00
N ASP A 120 -29.77 18.21 -15.39
CA ASP A 120 -29.26 19.50 -15.87
C ASP A 120 -27.92 19.88 -15.23
N GLN A 121 -27.32 18.99 -14.42
CA GLN A 121 -26.02 19.17 -13.78
C GLN A 121 -25.00 18.14 -14.28
N SER A 122 -23.73 18.57 -14.34
CA SER A 122 -22.56 17.68 -14.33
C SER A 122 -21.57 18.19 -13.29
N LEU A 123 -20.66 17.34 -12.79
CA LEU A 123 -19.78 17.70 -11.67
C LEU A 123 -18.34 17.20 -11.85
N GLU A 124 -17.38 18.09 -11.69
CA GLU A 124 -15.96 17.77 -11.54
C GLU A 124 -15.51 18.07 -10.10
N VAL A 125 -15.03 17.06 -9.37
CA VAL A 125 -14.41 17.22 -8.05
C VAL A 125 -12.93 16.88 -8.14
N SER A 126 -12.06 17.80 -7.71
CA SER A 126 -10.61 17.64 -7.70
C SER A 126 -10.07 17.93 -6.30
N VAL A 127 -9.52 16.92 -5.63
CA VAL A 127 -8.86 17.05 -4.33
C VAL A 127 -7.40 16.67 -4.52
N SER A 128 -6.48 17.59 -4.23
CA SER A 128 -5.05 17.37 -4.37
C SER A 128 -4.27 18.00 -3.22
N GLY A 129 -3.31 17.26 -2.66
CA GLY A 129 -2.53 17.78 -1.51
C GLY A 129 -3.35 17.99 -0.24
N LEU A 130 -4.49 17.30 -0.06
CA LEU A 130 -5.26 17.38 1.18
C LEU A 130 -4.51 16.65 2.29
N SER A 131 -4.15 17.37 3.34
CA SER A 131 -3.36 16.85 4.46
C SER A 131 -4.06 17.05 5.79
N GLY A 132 -3.96 16.11 6.72
CA GLY A 132 -4.64 16.24 8.00
C GLY A 132 -4.38 15.13 9.00
N SER A 133 -4.12 15.48 10.25
CA SER A 133 -3.97 14.54 11.38
C SER A 133 -5.31 14.02 11.92
N TYR A 134 -6.39 14.81 11.79
CA TYR A 134 -7.71 14.43 12.29
C TYR A 134 -8.82 15.01 11.39
N CYS A 135 -9.10 14.29 10.30
CA CYS A 135 -9.95 14.75 9.19
C CYS A 135 -10.81 13.62 8.58
N SER A 136 -11.88 13.99 7.86
CA SER A 136 -12.70 13.08 7.06
C SER A 136 -13.22 13.74 5.78
N LEU A 137 -13.12 13.06 4.64
CA LEU A 137 -13.72 13.42 3.36
C LEU A 137 -14.90 12.48 3.08
N VAL A 138 -16.08 13.04 2.82
CA VAL A 138 -17.35 12.31 2.78
C VAL A 138 -18.12 12.65 1.51
N PHE A 139 -18.41 11.63 0.69
CA PHE A 139 -19.35 11.72 -0.44
C PHE A 139 -20.69 11.11 -0.03
N VAL A 140 -21.78 11.86 -0.23
CA VAL A 140 -23.10 11.54 0.33
C VAL A 140 -24.19 11.74 -0.71
N HIS A 141 -25.13 10.79 -0.80
CA HIS A 141 -26.25 10.81 -1.75
C HIS A 141 -25.81 10.77 -3.23
N ASN A 142 -26.76 10.95 -4.16
CA ASN A 142 -26.52 10.74 -5.60
C ASN A 142 -25.86 11.97 -6.24
N LEU A 143 -24.64 11.81 -6.72
CA LEU A 143 -23.97 12.82 -7.53
C LEU A 143 -24.61 12.88 -8.93
N PRO A 144 -24.51 14.02 -9.66
CA PRO A 144 -25.01 14.12 -11.03
C PRO A 144 -24.45 13.02 -11.95
N ALA A 145 -25.17 12.71 -13.03
CA ALA A 145 -24.62 11.82 -14.06
C ALA A 145 -23.35 12.43 -14.67
N HIS A 146 -22.46 11.57 -15.18
CA HIS A 146 -21.16 12.00 -15.74
C HIS A 146 -20.25 12.76 -14.76
N THR A 147 -20.40 12.53 -13.45
CA THR A 147 -19.50 13.11 -12.45
C THR A 147 -18.08 12.52 -12.58
N ASN A 148 -17.06 13.34 -12.39
CA ASN A 148 -15.67 12.90 -12.24
C ASN A 148 -15.10 13.39 -10.91
N VAL A 149 -14.74 12.47 -10.03
CA VAL A 149 -14.12 12.75 -8.73
C VAL A 149 -12.68 12.22 -8.75
N THR A 150 -11.73 13.11 -8.48
CA THR A 150 -10.32 12.76 -8.29
C THR A 150 -9.85 13.18 -6.90
N VAL A 151 -9.18 12.27 -6.19
CA VAL A 151 -8.50 12.53 -4.92
C VAL A 151 -7.07 12.03 -5.06
N ARG A 152 -6.08 12.92 -4.95
CA ARG A 152 -4.68 12.55 -5.19
C ARG A 152 -3.68 13.23 -4.29
N ASP A 153 -2.48 12.65 -4.19
CA ASP A 153 -1.31 13.25 -3.55
C ASP A 153 -1.60 13.73 -2.12
N SER A 154 -2.47 13.00 -1.41
CA SER A 154 -3.11 13.43 -0.16
C SER A 154 -2.74 12.51 1.01
N THR A 155 -2.78 13.02 2.25
CA THR A 155 -2.55 12.24 3.48
C THR A 155 -3.63 12.60 4.50
N ILE A 156 -4.66 11.78 4.57
CA ILE A 156 -5.85 12.02 5.39
C ILE A 156 -5.87 11.01 6.54
N VAL A 157 -5.67 11.51 7.76
CA VAL A 157 -5.66 10.71 8.99
C VAL A 157 -6.89 11.03 9.81
N THR A 158 -7.55 9.99 10.35
CA THR A 158 -8.59 10.10 11.36
C THR A 158 -8.06 9.54 12.68
N ALA A 159 -7.51 10.41 13.52
CA ALA A 159 -6.91 10.03 14.80
C ALA A 159 -7.91 9.62 15.90
N GLY A 160 -9.20 9.95 15.77
CA GLY A 160 -10.22 9.72 16.79
C GLY A 160 -11.64 9.59 16.23
N PRO A 161 -12.67 9.54 17.10
CA PRO A 161 -14.06 9.31 16.70
C PRO A 161 -14.67 10.53 16.00
N MET A 162 -15.29 10.30 14.84
CA MET A 162 -15.97 11.31 14.05
C MET A 162 -17.47 11.38 14.39
N ARG A 163 -18.06 12.58 14.29
CA ARG A 163 -19.51 12.80 14.41
C ARG A 163 -20.08 13.24 13.07
N TYR A 164 -20.60 12.28 12.30
CA TYR A 164 -21.18 12.50 10.97
C TYR A 164 -22.58 13.15 11.00
N SER A 165 -22.78 14.19 11.81
CA SER A 165 -24.10 14.82 12.06
C SER A 165 -24.73 15.48 10.82
N GLN A 166 -23.98 15.63 9.73
CA GLN A 166 -24.46 16.14 8.45
C GLN A 166 -25.12 15.07 7.56
N VAL A 167 -25.20 13.81 8.04
CA VAL A 167 -25.70 12.65 7.30
C VAL A 167 -26.67 11.85 8.16
N SER A 168 -27.95 11.83 7.78
CA SER A 168 -28.96 11.02 8.47
C SER A 168 -28.75 9.52 8.23
N GLY A 169 -28.75 8.74 9.31
CA GLY A 169 -28.63 7.27 9.30
C GLY A 169 -27.19 6.74 9.36
N LEU A 170 -26.17 7.57 9.07
CA LEU A 170 -24.77 7.18 9.15
C LEU A 170 -24.32 7.01 10.61
N THR A 171 -24.53 5.80 11.13
CA THR A 171 -24.29 5.42 12.53
C THR A 171 -23.21 4.36 12.68
N ASP A 172 -22.97 3.54 11.63
CA ASP A 172 -21.96 2.48 11.60
C ASP A 172 -20.52 3.00 11.39
N ALA A 173 -20.34 4.23 10.92
CA ALA A 173 -19.02 4.85 10.73
C ALA A 173 -18.54 5.54 12.00
N VAL A 174 -17.51 4.96 12.64
CA VAL A 174 -16.92 5.53 13.87
C VAL A 174 -15.81 6.53 13.57
N ALA A 175 -14.90 6.19 12.66
CA ALA A 175 -13.70 6.96 12.36
C ALA A 175 -13.13 6.56 10.99
N SER A 176 -13.39 7.36 9.95
CA SER A 176 -12.91 7.08 8.59
C SER A 176 -12.48 8.34 7.81
N PRO A 177 -11.28 8.36 7.22
CA PRO A 177 -10.78 9.52 6.49
C PRO A 177 -11.41 9.66 5.09
N LEU A 178 -11.91 8.56 4.51
CA LEU A 178 -12.77 8.56 3.33
C LEU A 178 -14.10 7.83 3.62
N VAL A 179 -15.21 8.40 3.21
CA VAL A 179 -16.56 7.83 3.38
C VAL A 179 -17.37 7.98 2.09
N LEU A 180 -18.02 6.91 1.65
CA LEU A 180 -19.06 6.91 0.62
C LEU A 180 -20.38 6.47 1.26
N TYR A 181 -21.46 7.26 1.12
CA TYR A 181 -22.73 6.97 1.80
C TYR A 181 -23.98 7.21 0.93
N ALA A 182 -24.83 6.19 0.86
CA ALA A 182 -26.13 6.21 0.19
C ALA A 182 -26.04 6.70 -1.28
N THR A 183 -25.09 6.16 -2.03
CA THR A 183 -24.63 6.71 -3.33
C THR A 183 -24.97 5.77 -4.48
N SER A 184 -25.93 6.13 -5.33
CA SER A 184 -26.13 5.52 -6.64
C SER A 184 -25.36 6.32 -7.70
N LEU A 185 -24.18 5.83 -8.07
CA LEU A 185 -23.33 6.43 -9.10
C LEU A 185 -23.80 6.00 -10.49
N LEU A 186 -24.12 6.98 -11.35
CA LEU A 186 -24.50 6.78 -12.74
C LEU A 186 -23.47 7.45 -13.65
N GLN A 187 -22.86 6.67 -14.55
CA GLN A 187 -21.85 7.14 -15.50
C GLN A 187 -20.72 7.96 -14.86
N THR A 188 -20.40 7.68 -13.60
CA THR A 188 -19.50 8.47 -12.75
C THR A 188 -18.18 7.74 -12.53
N GLN A 189 -17.09 8.49 -12.44
CA GLN A 189 -15.78 7.98 -12.04
C GLN A 189 -15.36 8.60 -10.71
N LEU A 190 -14.95 7.77 -9.75
CA LEU A 190 -14.31 8.19 -8.50
C LEU A 190 -12.95 7.51 -8.38
N ARG A 191 -11.88 8.30 -8.51
CA ARG A 191 -10.50 7.80 -8.46
C ARG A 191 -9.74 8.42 -7.28
N VAL A 192 -9.20 7.57 -6.42
CA VAL A 192 -8.27 7.93 -5.35
C VAL A 192 -6.89 7.39 -5.72
N SER A 193 -5.89 8.25 -5.88
CA SER A 193 -4.55 7.83 -6.30
C SER A 193 -3.43 8.42 -5.43
N SER A 194 -2.30 7.72 -5.27
CA SER A 194 -1.12 8.24 -4.56
C SER A 194 -1.45 8.88 -3.19
N THR A 195 -2.35 8.26 -2.44
CA THR A 195 -2.97 8.85 -1.24
C THR A 195 -2.82 7.92 -0.04
N VAL A 196 -2.58 8.50 1.13
CA VAL A 196 -2.44 7.78 2.40
C VAL A 196 -3.71 8.02 3.23
N LEU A 197 -4.46 6.96 3.50
CA LEU A 197 -5.68 6.97 4.31
C LEU A 197 -5.44 6.17 5.59
N ARG A 198 -5.50 6.84 6.75
CA ARG A 198 -5.15 6.23 8.05
C ARG A 198 -6.27 6.42 9.05
N SER A 199 -6.69 5.36 9.74
CA SER A 199 -7.59 5.42 10.88
C SER A 199 -6.93 4.80 12.12
N LEU A 200 -6.87 5.57 13.21
CA LEU A 200 -6.17 5.18 14.44
C LEU A 200 -7.12 4.77 15.57
N HIS A 201 -8.44 4.89 15.35
CA HIS A 201 -9.45 4.69 16.38
C HIS A 201 -10.07 3.28 16.33
N ALA A 202 -10.46 2.76 17.50
CA ALA A 202 -11.09 1.45 17.62
C ALA A 202 -12.40 1.37 16.80
N GLY A 203 -12.60 0.26 16.09
CA GLY A 203 -13.71 0.08 15.16
C GLY A 203 -13.61 0.91 13.86
N GLY A 204 -12.61 1.79 13.73
CA GLY A 204 -12.42 2.68 12.59
C GLY A 204 -12.00 1.96 11.30
N SER A 205 -12.08 2.68 10.18
CA SER A 205 -11.66 2.17 8.87
C SER A 205 -10.94 3.23 8.04
N ALA A 206 -10.05 2.85 7.12
CA ALA A 206 -9.42 3.84 6.22
C ALA A 206 -10.38 4.27 5.08
N VAL A 207 -11.25 3.38 4.63
CA VAL A 207 -12.40 3.69 3.76
C VAL A 207 -13.67 3.08 4.33
N HIS A 208 -14.74 3.86 4.45
CA HIS A 208 -16.06 3.39 4.87
C HIS A 208 -17.08 3.52 3.74
N VAL A 209 -17.93 2.51 3.57
CA VAL A 209 -19.03 2.50 2.61
C VAL A 209 -20.32 2.11 3.33
N GLY A 210 -21.33 2.96 3.29
CA GLY A 210 -22.58 2.78 4.04
C GLY A 210 -23.82 3.26 3.29
N GLY A 211 -25.01 3.02 3.85
CA GLY A 211 -26.29 3.47 3.28
C GLY A 211 -26.71 2.82 1.96
N GLY A 212 -25.90 1.87 1.46
CA GLY A 212 -26.01 1.32 0.11
C GLY A 212 -25.22 2.13 -0.93
N VAL A 213 -24.47 1.43 -1.78
CA VAL A 213 -23.78 2.00 -2.95
C VAL A 213 -24.06 1.13 -4.17
N ASP A 214 -24.60 1.74 -5.21
CA ASP A 214 -24.88 1.14 -6.52
C ASP A 214 -24.00 1.84 -7.57
N LEU A 215 -23.17 1.08 -8.29
CA LEU A 215 -22.46 1.53 -9.48
C LEU A 215 -23.25 1.10 -10.72
N LEU A 216 -23.69 2.07 -11.51
CA LEU A 216 -24.39 1.90 -12.78
C LEU A 216 -23.53 2.51 -13.89
N SER A 217 -22.93 1.66 -14.72
CA SER A 217 -21.92 2.06 -15.71
C SER A 217 -20.90 3.05 -15.13
N SER A 218 -20.34 2.74 -13.94
CA SER A 218 -19.52 3.67 -13.15
C SER A 218 -18.26 3.00 -12.61
N ALA A 219 -17.24 3.80 -12.29
CA ALA A 219 -15.96 3.34 -11.76
C ALA A 219 -15.66 3.89 -10.37
N VAL A 220 -15.19 3.01 -9.47
CA VAL A 220 -14.52 3.39 -8.22
C VAL A 220 -13.13 2.76 -8.24
N VAL A 221 -12.08 3.58 -8.19
CA VAL A 221 -10.69 3.14 -8.39
C VAL A 221 -9.80 3.66 -7.26
N LEU A 222 -9.16 2.76 -6.52
CA LEU A 222 -8.06 3.07 -5.61
C LEU A 222 -6.75 2.64 -6.28
N ASP A 223 -5.77 3.52 -6.39
CA ASP A 223 -4.53 3.32 -7.18
C ASP A 223 -3.28 3.85 -6.46
N GLY A 224 -2.37 2.97 -6.02
CA GLY A 224 -1.18 3.44 -5.29
C GLY A 224 -1.53 4.06 -3.93
N VAL A 225 -2.59 3.56 -3.29
CA VAL A 225 -3.12 4.05 -2.01
C VAL A 225 -2.57 3.22 -0.86
N SER A 226 -2.22 3.87 0.25
CA SER A 226 -1.96 3.18 1.53
C SER A 226 -3.22 3.23 2.40
N LEU A 227 -3.71 2.07 2.83
CA LEU A 227 -4.86 1.91 3.72
C LEU A 227 -4.39 1.37 5.07
N GLU A 228 -4.37 2.22 6.10
CA GLU A 228 -3.88 1.86 7.43
C GLU A 228 -4.99 1.95 8.49
N ALA A 229 -5.14 0.92 9.30
CA ALA A 229 -6.20 0.82 10.30
C ALA A 229 -5.67 0.18 11.59
N SER A 230 -5.11 1.00 12.49
CA SER A 230 -4.39 0.59 13.70
C SER A 230 -5.21 0.68 15.00
N GLY A 231 -6.54 0.66 14.90
CA GLY A 231 -7.46 0.78 16.04
C GLY A 231 -7.65 -0.49 16.90
N GLY A 232 -6.92 -1.57 16.61
CA GLY A 232 -7.13 -2.90 17.21
C GLY A 232 -8.03 -3.81 16.37
N PRO A 233 -8.42 -4.99 16.90
CA PRO A 233 -9.01 -6.11 16.13
C PRO A 233 -10.34 -5.79 15.45
N THR A 234 -11.05 -4.75 15.90
CA THR A 234 -12.32 -4.31 15.30
C THR A 234 -12.15 -3.31 14.15
N ALA A 235 -10.93 -2.84 13.87
CA ALA A 235 -10.65 -1.92 12.76
C ALA A 235 -10.63 -2.65 11.40
N SER A 236 -10.72 -1.91 10.28
CA SER A 236 -10.53 -2.50 8.93
C SER A 236 -9.97 -1.54 7.91
N ALA A 237 -9.18 -2.01 6.94
CA ALA A 237 -8.65 -1.15 5.89
C ALA A 237 -9.77 -0.53 5.02
N LEU A 238 -10.69 -1.36 4.53
CA LEU A 238 -11.93 -0.90 3.89
C LEU A 238 -13.11 -1.63 4.51
N ARG A 239 -14.21 -0.94 4.80
CA ARG A 239 -15.43 -1.53 5.35
C ARG A 239 -16.68 -1.01 4.65
N VAL A 240 -17.36 -1.92 3.92
CA VAL A 240 -18.79 -1.83 3.67
C VAL A 240 -19.52 -2.26 4.94
N ALA A 241 -20.45 -1.43 5.45
CA ALA A 241 -21.27 -1.80 6.59
C ALA A 241 -22.15 -3.03 6.27
N SER A 242 -22.31 -3.98 7.20
CA SER A 242 -23.07 -5.23 6.98
C SER A 242 -24.49 -5.02 6.46
N SER A 243 -25.17 -3.98 6.98
CA SER A 243 -26.50 -3.54 6.57
C SER A 243 -26.57 -3.07 5.11
N SER A 244 -25.43 -2.64 4.55
CA SER A 244 -25.33 -1.93 3.28
C SER A 244 -25.05 -2.86 2.11
N ARG A 245 -25.65 -2.52 0.98
CA ARG A 245 -25.46 -3.21 -0.30
C ARG A 245 -24.31 -2.55 -1.07
N LEU A 246 -23.42 -3.35 -1.64
CA LEU A 246 -22.46 -2.89 -2.65
C LEU A 246 -22.80 -3.58 -3.97
N SER A 247 -23.21 -2.80 -4.97
CA SER A 247 -23.70 -3.32 -6.25
C SER A 247 -22.93 -2.73 -7.41
N LEU A 248 -22.53 -3.58 -8.35
CA LEU A 248 -21.88 -3.23 -9.59
C LEU A 248 -22.72 -3.78 -10.75
N ARG A 249 -23.21 -2.90 -11.62
CA ARG A 249 -24.08 -3.24 -12.75
C ARG A 249 -23.72 -2.48 -14.02
N SER A 250 -24.16 -3.02 -15.16
CA SER A 250 -24.12 -2.35 -16.46
C SER A 250 -22.71 -1.90 -16.85
N HIS A 251 -21.74 -2.80 -16.82
CA HIS A 251 -20.33 -2.50 -17.10
C HIS A 251 -19.74 -1.47 -16.13
N SER A 252 -19.89 -1.73 -14.83
CA SER A 252 -19.21 -0.98 -13.77
C SER A 252 -17.90 -1.63 -13.34
N VAL A 253 -17.01 -0.87 -12.70
CA VAL A 253 -15.75 -1.37 -12.14
C VAL A 253 -15.53 -0.86 -10.72
N PHE A 254 -15.24 -1.76 -9.78
CA PHE A 254 -14.62 -1.42 -8.50
C PHE A 254 -13.21 -2.01 -8.50
N SER A 255 -12.19 -1.16 -8.50
CA SER A 255 -10.78 -1.57 -8.61
C SER A 255 -9.96 -1.10 -7.43
N VAL A 256 -9.22 -2.03 -6.83
CA VAL A 256 -8.20 -1.76 -5.82
C VAL A 256 -6.86 -2.20 -6.43
N THR A 257 -6.09 -1.25 -6.94
CA THR A 257 -4.83 -1.52 -7.67
C THR A 257 -3.62 -0.93 -6.95
N ASN A 258 -2.51 -1.66 -6.86
CA ASN A 258 -1.25 -1.17 -6.27
C ASN A 258 -1.42 -0.65 -4.82
N VAL A 259 -2.26 -1.30 -4.02
CA VAL A 259 -2.65 -0.84 -2.68
C VAL A 259 -1.91 -1.60 -1.59
N SER A 260 -1.33 -0.87 -0.63
CA SER A 260 -0.76 -1.44 0.60
C SER A 260 -1.77 -1.36 1.74
N ILE A 261 -1.98 -2.47 2.45
CA ILE A 261 -2.90 -2.60 3.59
C ILE A 261 -2.10 -2.93 4.85
N VAL A 262 -2.28 -2.13 5.90
CA VAL A 262 -1.79 -2.44 7.25
C VAL A 262 -2.95 -2.29 8.21
N SER A 263 -3.55 -3.41 8.62
CA SER A 263 -4.67 -3.40 9.55
C SER A 263 -4.44 -4.33 10.74
N SER A 264 -4.64 -3.77 11.93
CA SER A 264 -4.74 -4.50 13.20
C SER A 264 -6.02 -5.34 13.35
N GLY A 265 -6.80 -5.53 12.27
CA GLY A 265 -8.02 -6.33 12.26
C GLY A 265 -8.32 -6.88 10.86
N GLY A 266 -9.38 -6.38 10.23
CA GLY A 266 -9.81 -6.80 8.89
C GLY A 266 -9.12 -6.07 7.72
N GLY A 267 -8.96 -6.74 6.58
CA GLY A 267 -8.55 -6.08 5.34
C GLY A 267 -9.68 -5.29 4.70
N VAL A 268 -10.13 -5.77 3.53
CA VAL A 268 -11.26 -5.25 2.77
C VAL A 268 -12.51 -6.06 3.11
N VAL A 269 -13.43 -5.49 3.87
CA VAL A 269 -14.71 -6.11 4.24
C VAL A 269 -15.82 -5.56 3.33
N LEU A 270 -16.44 -6.40 2.50
CA LEU A 270 -17.49 -6.03 1.54
C LEU A 270 -18.92 -6.29 2.04
N GLY A 271 -19.09 -6.60 3.33
CA GLY A 271 -20.39 -6.79 3.97
C GLY A 271 -21.11 -8.08 3.54
N GLU A 272 -22.43 -8.09 3.72
CA GLU A 272 -23.30 -9.26 3.53
C GLU A 272 -24.14 -9.22 2.24
N ARG A 273 -24.00 -8.14 1.45
CA ARG A 273 -24.90 -7.82 0.33
C ARG A 273 -24.15 -7.36 -0.92
N LEU A 274 -23.10 -8.09 -1.30
CA LEU A 274 -22.37 -7.87 -2.55
C LEU A 274 -23.22 -8.30 -3.77
N ALA A 275 -23.18 -7.53 -4.85
CA ALA A 275 -23.83 -7.87 -6.11
C ALA A 275 -22.97 -7.44 -7.31
N VAL A 276 -22.42 -8.38 -8.08
CA VAL A 276 -21.61 -8.09 -9.27
C VAL A 276 -22.29 -8.71 -10.49
N PHE A 277 -22.77 -7.88 -11.43
CA PHE A 277 -23.48 -8.31 -12.65
C PHE A 277 -22.98 -7.50 -13.84
N ASP A 278 -22.60 -8.17 -14.93
CA ASP A 278 -22.03 -7.55 -16.15
C ASP A 278 -20.91 -6.53 -15.86
N SER A 279 -20.15 -6.74 -14.78
CA SER A 279 -19.27 -5.74 -14.13
C SER A 279 -18.09 -6.41 -13.43
N VAL A 280 -17.07 -5.63 -13.05
CA VAL A 280 -15.81 -6.14 -12.51
C VAL A 280 -15.53 -5.62 -11.10
N LEU A 281 -15.31 -6.53 -10.16
CA LEU A 281 -14.72 -6.25 -8.85
C LEU A 281 -13.30 -6.84 -8.84
N ARG A 282 -12.27 -6.01 -8.73
CA ARG A 282 -10.88 -6.46 -8.91
C ARG A 282 -9.90 -5.93 -7.86
N PHE A 283 -8.99 -6.80 -7.44
CA PHE A 283 -7.88 -6.52 -6.54
C PHE A 283 -6.59 -6.92 -7.25
N VAL A 284 -5.74 -5.95 -7.57
CA VAL A 284 -4.61 -6.13 -8.50
C VAL A 284 -3.34 -5.52 -7.91
N GLY A 285 -2.33 -6.33 -7.58
CA GLY A 285 -1.12 -5.84 -6.91
C GLY A 285 -1.40 -5.29 -5.50
N VAL A 286 -2.16 -6.02 -4.68
CA VAL A 286 -2.56 -5.61 -3.34
C VAL A 286 -1.79 -6.39 -2.29
N GLU A 287 -0.98 -5.74 -1.46
CA GLU A 287 -0.24 -6.38 -0.37
C GLU A 287 -0.78 -5.93 0.98
N GLY A 288 -1.14 -6.89 1.84
CA GLY A 288 -1.84 -6.62 3.08
C GLY A 288 -1.39 -7.46 4.27
N SER A 289 -0.97 -6.78 5.33
CA SER A 289 -0.80 -7.38 6.65
C SER A 289 -2.07 -7.16 7.47
N VAL A 290 -2.71 -8.28 7.84
CA VAL A 290 -4.00 -8.35 8.54
C VAL A 290 -4.03 -9.55 9.48
N GLU A 291 -4.83 -9.50 10.54
CA GLU A 291 -5.00 -10.62 11.49
C GLU A 291 -5.93 -11.73 10.96
N SER A 292 -6.61 -11.50 9.83
CA SER A 292 -7.68 -12.37 9.33
C SER A 292 -7.61 -12.56 7.80
N SER A 293 -8.72 -12.43 7.09
CA SER A 293 -8.74 -12.48 5.61
C SER A 293 -8.47 -11.11 5.01
N LEU A 294 -7.65 -11.05 3.97
CA LEU A 294 -7.33 -9.80 3.28
C LEU A 294 -8.55 -9.24 2.54
N VAL A 295 -9.37 -10.11 1.94
CA VAL A 295 -10.71 -9.77 1.42
C VAL A 295 -11.76 -10.60 2.17
N ARG A 296 -12.82 -9.97 2.69
CA ARG A 296 -13.88 -10.64 3.44
C ARG A 296 -15.26 -10.23 2.92
N CYS A 297 -16.05 -11.21 2.50
CA CYS A 297 -17.44 -11.07 2.07
C CYS A 297 -18.27 -12.12 2.82
N ASP A 298 -19.40 -11.70 3.37
CA ASP A 298 -20.27 -12.54 4.23
C ASP A 298 -21.60 -12.90 3.56
N GLY A 299 -21.83 -12.35 2.36
CA GLY A 299 -23.01 -12.63 1.57
C GLY A 299 -23.01 -11.86 0.26
N GLY A 300 -23.74 -12.41 -0.72
CA GLY A 300 -23.94 -11.77 -2.01
C GLY A 300 -23.82 -12.71 -3.19
N THR A 301 -23.70 -12.13 -4.37
CA THR A 301 -23.70 -12.87 -5.64
C THR A 301 -22.73 -12.29 -6.65
N VAL A 302 -21.88 -13.14 -7.22
CA VAL A 302 -21.16 -12.86 -8.48
C VAL A 302 -21.99 -13.51 -9.59
N GLY A 303 -22.84 -12.70 -10.22
CA GLY A 303 -23.88 -13.12 -11.15
C GLY A 303 -23.41 -13.20 -12.60
N ALA A 304 -24.35 -13.37 -13.53
CA ALA A 304 -24.06 -13.37 -14.96
C ALA A 304 -23.27 -12.12 -15.38
N GLY A 305 -22.23 -12.33 -16.21
CA GLY A 305 -21.29 -11.29 -16.64
C GLY A 305 -20.48 -10.64 -15.51
N GLY A 306 -20.66 -11.06 -14.25
CA GLY A 306 -19.89 -10.56 -13.12
C GLY A 306 -18.53 -11.22 -13.04
N TRP A 307 -17.48 -10.42 -12.87
CA TRP A 307 -16.10 -10.89 -12.72
C TRP A 307 -15.53 -10.44 -11.38
N LEU A 308 -15.10 -11.39 -10.55
CA LEU A 308 -14.27 -11.15 -9.37
C LEU A 308 -12.82 -11.54 -9.68
N ASP A 309 -11.91 -10.58 -9.70
CA ASP A 309 -10.50 -10.81 -10.03
C ASP A 309 -9.59 -10.54 -8.83
N LEU A 310 -8.73 -11.51 -8.52
CA LEU A 310 -7.64 -11.42 -7.56
C LEU A 310 -6.33 -11.71 -8.31
N HIS A 311 -5.55 -10.68 -8.61
CA HIS A 311 -4.29 -10.79 -9.34
C HIS A 311 -3.13 -10.18 -8.56
N ASP A 312 -2.05 -10.93 -8.35
CA ASP A 312 -0.88 -10.48 -7.54
C ASP A 312 -1.29 -9.91 -6.17
N VAL A 313 -2.19 -10.63 -5.47
CA VAL A 313 -2.68 -10.25 -4.13
C VAL A 313 -1.93 -11.04 -3.06
N TRP A 314 -1.43 -10.33 -2.04
CA TRP A 314 -0.50 -10.84 -1.04
C TRP A 314 -1.05 -10.67 0.38
N ALA A 315 -1.49 -11.77 0.99
CA ALA A 315 -1.91 -11.82 2.39
C ALA A 315 -0.71 -12.21 3.30
N VAL A 316 -0.14 -11.21 3.97
CA VAL A 316 1.12 -11.27 4.72
C VAL A 316 0.93 -10.97 6.23
N GLY A 317 0.19 -11.85 6.91
CA GLY A 317 -0.02 -11.85 8.36
C GLY A 317 0.25 -13.24 8.95
N GLU A 318 0.22 -13.40 10.27
CA GLU A 318 0.31 -14.74 10.86
C GLU A 318 -1.04 -15.46 10.65
N ALA A 319 -1.03 -16.55 9.88
CA ALA A 319 -2.20 -17.31 9.44
C ALA A 319 -3.21 -16.58 8.51
N SER A 320 -2.84 -15.48 7.84
CA SER A 320 -3.79 -14.77 6.97
C SER A 320 -4.13 -15.52 5.68
N SER A 321 -5.42 -15.53 5.33
CA SER A 321 -5.96 -16.09 4.08
C SER A 321 -6.17 -14.99 3.03
N LEU A 322 -6.07 -15.33 1.74
CA LEU A 322 -6.33 -14.37 0.66
C LEU A 322 -7.76 -13.80 0.74
N ALA A 323 -8.77 -14.68 0.79
CA ALA A 323 -10.15 -14.26 0.94
C ALA A 323 -11.01 -15.20 1.78
N SER A 324 -12.02 -14.65 2.44
CA SER A 324 -13.20 -15.38 2.88
C SER A 324 -14.41 -14.84 2.15
N LEU A 325 -15.07 -15.70 1.40
CA LEU A 325 -16.24 -15.42 0.57
C LEU A 325 -17.45 -16.20 1.10
N SER A 326 -17.56 -16.31 2.44
CA SER A 326 -18.71 -16.94 3.10
C SER A 326 -20.02 -16.33 2.62
N GLY A 327 -21.03 -17.15 2.33
CA GLY A 327 -22.33 -16.69 1.84
C GLY A 327 -22.33 -16.10 0.42
N VAL A 328 -21.17 -15.91 -0.23
CA VAL A 328 -21.12 -15.46 -1.63
C VAL A 328 -21.44 -16.62 -2.56
N THR A 329 -22.42 -16.43 -3.43
CA THR A 329 -22.80 -17.40 -4.46
C THR A 329 -22.26 -16.98 -5.83
N LEU A 330 -21.44 -17.83 -6.45
CA LEU A 330 -21.10 -17.72 -7.87
C LEU A 330 -22.27 -18.28 -8.69
N SER A 331 -22.88 -17.44 -9.53
CA SER A 331 -24.17 -17.72 -10.16
C SER A 331 -24.22 -17.32 -11.64
N GLY A 332 -23.21 -17.75 -12.40
CA GLY A 332 -23.04 -17.47 -13.84
C GLY A 332 -21.94 -16.47 -14.15
N GLY A 333 -21.22 -15.98 -13.14
CA GLY A 333 -20.04 -15.14 -13.31
C GLY A 333 -18.73 -15.93 -13.31
N ALA A 334 -17.62 -15.21 -13.27
CA ALA A 334 -16.27 -15.74 -13.18
C ALA A 334 -15.56 -15.26 -11.91
N VAL A 335 -14.71 -16.12 -11.35
CA VAL A 335 -13.71 -15.75 -10.34
C VAL A 335 -12.33 -16.12 -10.88
N SER A 336 -11.40 -15.16 -10.97
CA SER A 336 -9.98 -15.40 -11.29
C SER A 336 -9.13 -15.19 -10.05
N ILE A 337 -8.18 -16.11 -9.83
CA ILE A 337 -7.18 -16.00 -8.75
C ILE A 337 -5.83 -16.37 -9.33
N ALA A 338 -5.03 -15.36 -9.66
CA ALA A 338 -3.77 -15.51 -10.38
C ALA A 338 -2.61 -14.86 -9.63
N ARG A 339 -1.45 -15.52 -9.55
CA ARG A 339 -0.23 -15.00 -8.92
C ARG A 339 -0.44 -14.49 -7.49
N CYS A 340 -1.40 -15.05 -6.75
CA CYS A 340 -1.69 -14.63 -5.39
C CYS A 340 -0.92 -15.46 -4.35
N THR A 341 -0.58 -14.81 -3.24
CA THR A 341 0.23 -15.39 -2.16
C THR A 341 -0.48 -15.25 -0.81
N ALA A 342 -0.61 -16.34 -0.08
CA ALA A 342 -1.12 -16.38 1.29
C ALA A 342 -0.14 -17.09 2.22
N THR A 343 0.04 -16.52 3.41
CA THR A 343 0.86 -17.08 4.50
C THR A 343 0.16 -18.23 5.24
N GLY A 344 -1.16 -18.15 5.39
CA GLY A 344 -1.98 -19.20 6.01
C GLY A 344 -2.12 -20.46 5.17
N ALA A 345 -2.86 -21.44 5.68
CA ALA A 345 -3.13 -22.71 4.98
C ALA A 345 -4.24 -22.63 3.92
N THR A 346 -4.99 -21.52 3.88
CA THR A 346 -6.18 -21.34 3.05
C THR A 346 -5.96 -20.17 2.07
N LEU A 347 -6.24 -20.40 0.79
CA LEU A 347 -6.29 -19.34 -0.22
C LEU A 347 -7.63 -18.62 -0.09
N VAL A 348 -8.72 -19.30 -0.42
CA VAL A 348 -10.09 -18.76 -0.37
C VAL A 348 -11.00 -19.74 0.35
N SER A 349 -11.88 -19.23 1.21
CA SER A 349 -12.89 -20.01 1.94
C SER A 349 -14.32 -19.58 1.60
N GLY A 350 -15.30 -20.46 1.81
CA GLY A 350 -16.74 -20.11 1.87
C GLY A 350 -17.48 -19.91 0.55
N LEU A 351 -16.80 -19.81 -0.59
CA LEU A 351 -17.41 -19.57 -1.89
C LEU A 351 -18.36 -20.72 -2.29
N THR A 352 -19.64 -20.39 -2.52
CA THR A 352 -20.65 -21.35 -2.99
C THR A 352 -20.79 -21.27 -4.51
N ILE A 353 -20.48 -22.37 -5.22
CA ILE A 353 -20.55 -22.39 -6.70
C ILE A 353 -21.88 -23.02 -7.13
N ARG A 354 -22.82 -22.20 -7.62
CA ARG A 354 -24.08 -22.66 -8.23
C ARG A 354 -23.95 -22.84 -9.75
N SER A 355 -23.28 -21.89 -10.40
CA SER A 355 -22.95 -21.92 -11.84
C SER A 355 -21.90 -20.85 -12.13
N GLY A 356 -21.20 -20.95 -13.27
CA GLY A 356 -20.04 -20.10 -13.57
C GLY A 356 -18.72 -20.86 -13.40
N ALA A 357 -17.60 -20.15 -13.39
CA ALA A 357 -16.27 -20.77 -13.35
C ALA A 357 -15.31 -20.08 -12.37
N VAL A 358 -14.46 -20.88 -11.72
CA VAL A 358 -13.33 -20.40 -10.91
C VAL A 358 -12.04 -20.80 -11.61
N TRP A 359 -11.27 -19.82 -12.05
CA TRP A 359 -10.00 -20.00 -12.75
C TRP A 359 -8.85 -19.65 -11.82
N VAL A 360 -7.83 -20.52 -11.76
CA VAL A 360 -6.70 -20.33 -10.86
C VAL A 360 -5.38 -20.56 -11.59
N GLN A 361 -4.39 -19.73 -11.32
CA GLN A 361 -3.07 -19.82 -11.93
C GLN A 361 -1.98 -19.42 -10.95
N CYS A 362 -0.97 -20.27 -10.79
CA CYS A 362 0.30 -19.92 -10.15
C CYS A 362 0.13 -19.23 -8.77
N ASN A 363 -0.55 -19.88 -7.81
CA ASN A 363 -0.79 -19.32 -6.48
C ASN A 363 0.07 -19.99 -5.42
N ARG A 364 0.45 -19.27 -4.35
CA ARG A 364 1.30 -19.76 -3.26
C ARG A 364 0.58 -19.68 -1.92
N VAL A 365 0.58 -20.76 -1.15
CA VAL A 365 -0.13 -20.87 0.14
C VAL A 365 0.77 -21.58 1.15
N GLY A 366 1.03 -20.97 2.31
CA GLY A 366 1.88 -21.58 3.34
C GLY A 366 3.27 -21.97 2.83
N GLY A 367 3.86 -21.16 1.95
CA GLY A 367 5.18 -21.37 1.36
C GLY A 367 5.27 -22.37 0.19
N ARG A 368 4.16 -23.03 -0.22
CA ARG A 368 4.11 -23.96 -1.37
C ARG A 368 3.27 -23.41 -2.52
N VAL A 369 3.70 -23.63 -3.76
CA VAL A 369 2.93 -23.30 -4.97
C VAL A 369 1.87 -24.39 -5.19
N LEU A 370 0.64 -23.99 -5.53
CA LEU A 370 -0.48 -24.89 -5.81
C LEU A 370 -0.45 -25.28 -7.29
N GLN A 371 -0.32 -26.58 -7.57
CA GLN A 371 -0.13 -27.11 -8.93
C GLN A 371 -1.33 -27.91 -9.45
N SER A 372 -2.13 -28.50 -8.55
CA SER A 372 -3.25 -29.38 -8.88
C SER A 372 -4.56 -28.91 -8.28
N SER A 373 -5.69 -29.36 -8.85
CA SER A 373 -7.02 -29.14 -8.27
C SER A 373 -7.19 -29.76 -6.88
N GLY A 374 -6.35 -30.74 -6.50
CA GLY A 374 -6.25 -31.27 -5.15
C GLY A 374 -5.67 -30.26 -4.17
N ASP A 375 -4.59 -29.56 -4.56
CA ASP A 375 -3.94 -28.53 -3.75
C ASP A 375 -4.87 -27.34 -3.51
N TYR A 376 -5.59 -26.90 -4.54
CA TYR A 376 -6.61 -25.85 -4.43
C TYR A 376 -7.79 -26.26 -3.53
N ARG A 377 -8.19 -27.54 -3.55
CA ARG A 377 -9.22 -28.07 -2.65
C ARG A 377 -8.78 -28.03 -1.19
N LEU A 378 -7.53 -28.41 -0.91
CA LEU A 378 -6.93 -28.26 0.43
C LEU A 378 -6.77 -26.79 0.83
N ALA A 379 -6.57 -25.89 -0.13
CA ALA A 379 -6.54 -24.45 0.08
C ALA A 379 -7.94 -23.78 0.13
N GLY A 380 -9.03 -24.57 0.16
CA GLY A 380 -10.41 -24.12 0.42
C GLY A 380 -11.30 -23.92 -0.82
N LEU A 381 -10.82 -24.16 -2.04
CA LEU A 381 -11.58 -24.02 -3.28
C LEU A 381 -12.01 -25.40 -3.83
N PRO A 382 -13.31 -25.77 -3.75
CA PRO A 382 -13.74 -27.15 -3.99
C PRO A 382 -13.68 -27.59 -5.47
N SER A 383 -13.88 -26.66 -6.40
CA SER A 383 -13.91 -26.91 -7.85
C SER A 383 -13.31 -25.73 -8.60
N VAL A 384 -12.22 -25.97 -9.33
CA VAL A 384 -11.45 -24.94 -10.06
C VAL A 384 -10.94 -25.47 -11.41
N SER A 385 -10.79 -24.57 -12.37
CA SER A 385 -10.00 -24.78 -13.59
C SER A 385 -8.56 -24.27 -13.34
N VAL A 386 -7.60 -25.18 -13.28
CA VAL A 386 -6.18 -24.84 -13.05
C VAL A 386 -5.50 -24.55 -14.38
N VAL A 387 -4.85 -23.40 -14.49
CA VAL A 387 -4.00 -23.01 -15.61
C VAL A 387 -2.53 -23.08 -15.16
N PRO A 388 -1.62 -23.70 -15.95
CA PRO A 388 -0.18 -23.71 -15.66
C PRO A 388 0.40 -22.30 -15.49
N CYS A 389 1.49 -22.17 -14.72
CA CYS A 389 2.15 -20.87 -14.46
C CYS A 389 2.64 -20.15 -15.72
N ASP A 390 3.11 -20.93 -16.70
CA ASP A 390 3.58 -20.52 -18.03
C ASP A 390 2.48 -20.52 -19.10
N GLY A 391 1.37 -21.21 -18.82
CA GLY A 391 0.19 -21.22 -19.66
C GLY A 391 -0.55 -19.89 -19.64
N CYS A 392 -1.56 -19.75 -20.50
CA CYS A 392 -2.43 -18.59 -20.46
C CYS A 392 -3.87 -18.96 -20.83
N ALA A 393 -4.83 -18.24 -20.27
CA ALA A 393 -6.26 -18.43 -20.51
C ALA A 393 -6.98 -17.08 -20.57
N ALA A 394 -7.85 -16.90 -21.57
CA ALA A 394 -8.69 -15.72 -21.74
C ALA A 394 -9.43 -15.31 -20.45
N ALA A 395 -9.96 -16.30 -19.70
CA ALA A 395 -10.71 -16.08 -18.46
C ALA A 395 -9.88 -15.58 -17.26
N LEU A 396 -8.56 -15.43 -17.41
CA LEU A 396 -7.67 -14.80 -16.43
C LEU A 396 -7.18 -13.42 -16.87
N ALA A 397 -7.31 -13.07 -18.16
CA ALA A 397 -6.75 -11.86 -18.75
C ALA A 397 -7.82 -10.89 -19.26
N CYS A 398 -8.95 -11.39 -19.76
CA CYS A 398 -9.96 -10.64 -20.51
C CYS A 398 -11.30 -10.59 -19.77
N PHE A 399 -11.95 -9.43 -19.74
CA PHE A 399 -13.34 -9.31 -19.32
C PHE A 399 -14.28 -9.79 -20.44
N ASP A 400 -14.81 -11.00 -20.30
CA ASP A 400 -15.61 -11.72 -21.32
C ASP A 400 -16.68 -10.85 -22.00
N ALA A 401 -17.51 -10.14 -21.22
CA ALA A 401 -18.64 -9.36 -21.73
C ALA A 401 -18.25 -8.26 -22.74
N LEU A 402 -17.02 -7.73 -22.67
CA LEU A 402 -16.49 -6.71 -23.58
C LEU A 402 -15.34 -7.23 -24.46
N THR A 403 -15.09 -8.54 -24.47
CA THR A 403 -14.07 -9.17 -25.31
C THR A 403 -14.68 -9.65 -26.64
N ALA A 404 -14.09 -9.23 -27.76
CA ALA A 404 -14.53 -9.56 -29.11
C ALA A 404 -13.89 -10.87 -29.61
N SER A 405 -12.58 -11.01 -29.41
CA SER A 405 -11.79 -12.21 -29.71
C SER A 405 -10.55 -12.26 -28.82
N VAL A 406 -9.91 -13.43 -28.75
CA VAL A 406 -8.63 -13.62 -28.05
C VAL A 406 -7.69 -14.41 -28.95
N THR A 407 -6.49 -13.89 -29.16
CA THR A 407 -5.43 -14.54 -29.95
C THR A 407 -4.15 -14.47 -29.14
N ASP A 408 -3.49 -15.62 -28.91
CA ASP A 408 -2.26 -15.70 -28.11
C ASP A 408 -2.35 -14.95 -26.75
N CYS A 409 -3.52 -15.05 -26.13
CA CYS A 409 -3.91 -14.34 -24.90
C CYS A 409 -3.98 -12.80 -24.95
N VAL A 410 -3.80 -12.17 -26.11
CA VAL A 410 -4.14 -10.76 -26.32
C VAL A 410 -5.65 -10.63 -26.53
N CYS A 411 -6.30 -9.82 -25.72
CA CYS A 411 -7.74 -9.57 -25.80
C CYS A 411 -8.01 -8.48 -26.84
N SER A 412 -8.84 -8.76 -27.85
CA SER A 412 -9.39 -7.71 -28.73
C SER A 412 -10.74 -7.26 -28.18
N CYS A 413 -10.95 -5.97 -28.02
CA CYS A 413 -12.11 -5.44 -27.30
C CYS A 413 -13.29 -5.09 -28.21
N ARG A 414 -14.50 -5.30 -27.71
CA ARG A 414 -15.74 -4.76 -28.27
C ARG A 414 -15.81 -3.26 -28.01
N ALA A 415 -16.70 -2.56 -28.72
CA ALA A 415 -17.01 -1.17 -28.43
C ALA A 415 -17.40 -1.00 -26.95
N GLY A 416 -16.76 -0.05 -26.26
CA GLY A 416 -16.91 0.18 -24.81
C GLY A 416 -15.88 -0.54 -23.92
N GLY A 417 -15.13 -1.52 -24.44
CA GLY A 417 -13.97 -2.10 -23.73
C GLY A 417 -12.72 -1.25 -23.92
N VAL A 418 -11.93 -1.09 -22.85
CA VAL A 418 -10.72 -0.26 -22.78
C VAL A 418 -9.56 -1.05 -22.14
N GLY A 419 -8.35 -0.85 -22.68
CA GLY A 419 -7.12 -1.48 -22.20
C GLY A 419 -7.01 -2.98 -22.54
N GLU A 420 -5.85 -3.57 -22.23
CA GLU A 420 -5.48 -4.95 -22.57
C GLU A 420 -6.47 -6.01 -22.05
N ALA A 421 -7.18 -5.72 -20.94
CA ALA A 421 -8.15 -6.63 -20.33
C ALA A 421 -9.60 -6.37 -20.79
N CYS A 422 -9.83 -5.47 -21.74
CA CYS A 422 -11.14 -5.05 -22.24
C CYS A 422 -12.12 -4.62 -21.14
N LEU A 423 -11.65 -3.82 -20.19
CA LEU A 423 -12.45 -3.38 -19.04
C LEU A 423 -13.39 -2.22 -19.43
N PRO A 424 -14.53 -2.04 -18.76
CA PRO A 424 -15.45 -0.94 -19.04
C PRO A 424 -14.88 0.48 -18.88
N PHE A 425 -13.77 0.60 -18.15
CA PHE A 425 -13.10 1.84 -17.83
C PHE A 425 -11.59 1.63 -17.91
N ASP A 426 -10.86 2.69 -18.27
CA ASP A 426 -9.42 2.75 -18.09
C ASP A 426 -9.09 2.64 -16.59
N VAL A 427 -8.49 1.52 -16.20
CA VAL A 427 -8.04 1.27 -14.83
C VAL A 427 -6.57 0.85 -14.83
N PRO A 428 -5.79 1.29 -13.82
CA PRO A 428 -4.37 1.01 -13.75
C PRO A 428 -4.06 -0.48 -13.80
N LEU A 429 -2.97 -0.85 -14.44
CA LEU A 429 -2.40 -2.19 -14.31
C LEU A 429 -1.71 -2.34 -12.95
N ALA A 430 -1.42 -3.59 -12.55
CA ALA A 430 -0.38 -3.81 -11.55
C ALA A 430 0.89 -3.06 -12.00
N ARG A 431 1.64 -2.45 -11.08
CA ARG A 431 2.98 -1.95 -11.37
C ARG A 431 3.77 -3.12 -11.95
N ALA A 432 4.12 -3.03 -13.23
CA ALA A 432 4.91 -4.05 -13.88
C ALA A 432 6.24 -4.20 -13.12
N GLY A 433 6.41 -5.32 -12.41
CA GLY A 433 7.74 -5.76 -11.99
C GLY A 433 8.56 -5.85 -13.27
N GLY A 434 9.52 -4.94 -13.42
CA GLY A 434 9.91 -4.39 -14.74
C GLY A 434 9.97 -5.43 -15.86
N GLY A 435 9.07 -5.32 -16.83
CA GLY A 435 8.90 -6.24 -17.96
C GLY A 435 10.04 -6.18 -18.99
N GLY A 436 11.28 -6.34 -18.54
CA GLY A 436 12.47 -6.45 -19.36
C GLY A 436 12.67 -7.89 -19.83
N GLY A 437 12.04 -8.27 -20.94
CA GLY A 437 12.19 -9.57 -21.60
C GLY A 437 13.55 -9.82 -22.28
N GLY A 438 14.65 -9.34 -21.70
CA GLY A 438 16.01 -9.63 -22.18
C GLY A 438 16.39 -11.10 -21.97
N ALA A 439 17.19 -11.66 -22.87
CA ALA A 439 17.58 -13.07 -22.91
C ALA A 439 18.05 -13.65 -21.54
N PRO A 440 17.94 -14.98 -21.31
CA PRO A 440 18.26 -15.65 -20.03
C PRO A 440 19.77 -15.72 -19.69
N GLY A 441 20.59 -14.85 -20.26
CA GLY A 441 22.03 -14.76 -19.94
C GLY A 441 22.28 -14.06 -18.60
N CYS A 442 23.40 -14.41 -17.97
CA CYS A 442 23.97 -13.59 -16.90
C CYS A 442 24.43 -12.24 -17.48
N MET A 443 24.22 -11.13 -16.77
CA MET A 443 24.79 -9.85 -17.18
C MET A 443 26.30 -9.90 -16.95
N GLY A 444 27.11 -9.66 -17.98
CA GLY A 444 28.56 -9.73 -17.82
C GLY A 444 29.37 -9.04 -18.90
N GLY A 445 30.63 -8.72 -18.54
CA GLY A 445 31.55 -7.99 -19.42
C GLY A 445 31.17 -6.53 -19.67
N VAL A 446 30.35 -5.93 -18.80
CA VAL A 446 29.82 -4.57 -18.95
C VAL A 446 30.12 -3.70 -17.73
N THR A 447 30.22 -2.40 -17.96
CA THR A 447 30.26 -1.37 -16.91
C THR A 447 28.89 -0.73 -16.78
N LEU A 448 28.34 -0.71 -15.57
CA LEU A 448 27.13 0.04 -15.23
C LEU A 448 27.52 1.38 -14.61
N THR A 449 27.05 2.46 -15.23
CA THR A 449 27.23 3.86 -14.77
C THR A 449 25.91 4.52 -14.39
N GLU A 450 24.80 3.76 -14.38
CA GLU A 450 23.47 4.20 -14.00
C GLU A 450 22.87 3.26 -12.95
N SER A 451 21.94 3.77 -12.14
CA SER A 451 21.27 2.97 -11.11
C SER A 451 20.20 2.07 -11.73
N VAL A 452 20.13 0.81 -11.31
CA VAL A 452 19.19 -0.19 -11.86
C VAL A 452 18.60 -1.08 -10.77
N THR A 453 17.32 -1.41 -10.88
CA THR A 453 16.67 -2.44 -10.05
C THR A 453 16.45 -3.69 -10.87
N VAL A 454 17.03 -4.80 -10.43
CA VAL A 454 16.93 -6.13 -11.03
C VAL A 454 15.99 -6.99 -10.18
N GLY A 455 15.11 -7.70 -10.85
CA GLY A 455 14.24 -8.70 -10.25
C GLY A 455 12.99 -9.00 -11.08
N GLY A 456 12.48 -8.01 -11.82
CA GLY A 456 11.25 -8.05 -12.63
C GLY A 456 10.81 -9.42 -13.17
N VAL A 457 10.00 -10.12 -12.37
CA VAL A 457 9.39 -11.44 -12.65
C VAL A 457 10.41 -12.56 -12.96
N ARG A 458 11.68 -12.40 -12.60
CA ARG A 458 12.72 -13.44 -12.78
C ARG A 458 12.99 -14.17 -11.48
N ALA A 459 13.14 -15.49 -11.55
CA ALA A 459 13.70 -16.29 -10.47
C ALA A 459 15.21 -16.08 -10.27
N THR A 460 15.90 -15.44 -11.23
CA THR A 460 17.37 -15.35 -11.27
C THR A 460 17.87 -13.93 -11.56
N ALA A 461 18.76 -13.43 -10.71
CA ALA A 461 19.57 -12.23 -10.95
C ALA A 461 21.06 -12.65 -10.99
N CYS A 462 21.78 -12.32 -12.05
CA CYS A 462 23.16 -12.77 -12.24
C CYS A 462 24.03 -11.65 -12.82
N PHE A 463 25.13 -11.37 -12.13
CA PHE A 463 26.19 -10.47 -12.55
C PHE A 463 27.51 -11.22 -12.56
N ASP A 464 28.24 -11.20 -13.68
CA ASP A 464 29.51 -11.88 -13.85
C ASP A 464 30.52 -10.98 -14.58
N SER A 465 31.60 -10.59 -13.91
CA SER A 465 32.60 -9.66 -14.48
C SER A 465 31.96 -8.31 -14.88
N VAL A 466 31.09 -7.80 -14.01
CA VAL A 466 30.43 -6.48 -14.13
C VAL A 466 31.14 -5.46 -13.26
N VAL A 467 31.39 -4.27 -13.79
CA VAL A 467 31.92 -3.12 -13.05
C VAL A 467 30.78 -2.16 -12.73
N PHE A 468 30.52 -1.92 -11.46
CA PHE A 468 29.56 -0.91 -10.98
C PHE A 468 30.36 0.36 -10.66
N SER A 469 30.19 1.43 -11.45
CA SER A 469 31.08 2.60 -11.39
C SER A 469 30.32 3.89 -11.08
N GLY A 470 30.83 4.63 -10.09
CA GLY A 470 30.28 5.93 -9.66
C GLY A 470 29.22 5.80 -8.55
N PRO A 471 28.56 6.91 -8.16
CA PRO A 471 27.62 6.97 -7.03
C PRO A 471 26.24 6.38 -7.38
N ILE A 472 26.22 5.17 -7.92
CA ILE A 472 25.02 4.45 -8.38
C ILE A 472 24.54 3.43 -7.36
N THR A 473 23.25 3.08 -7.44
CA THR A 473 22.66 1.96 -6.71
C THR A 473 22.19 0.89 -7.67
N VAL A 474 22.76 -0.31 -7.54
CA VAL A 474 22.24 -1.53 -8.15
C VAL A 474 21.47 -2.30 -7.09
N ALA A 475 20.15 -2.42 -7.26
CA ALA A 475 19.29 -3.13 -6.33
C ALA A 475 18.87 -4.49 -6.92
N VAL A 476 18.98 -5.56 -6.14
CA VAL A 476 18.30 -6.83 -6.36
C VAL A 476 17.16 -6.91 -5.35
N ASP A 477 15.98 -6.49 -5.79
CA ASP A 477 14.77 -6.52 -4.97
C ASP A 477 14.13 -7.90 -5.05
N LEU A 478 14.29 -8.68 -3.97
CA LEU A 478 13.75 -10.03 -3.84
C LEU A 478 12.21 -10.03 -3.91
N ARG A 479 11.53 -8.91 -3.59
CA ARG A 479 10.06 -8.81 -3.67
C ARG A 479 9.55 -8.78 -5.11
N SER A 480 10.34 -8.24 -6.03
CA SER A 480 10.03 -8.15 -7.47
C SER A 480 10.42 -9.40 -8.29
N MET A 481 11.17 -10.32 -7.68
CA MET A 481 11.54 -11.62 -8.26
C MET A 481 10.36 -12.60 -8.28
N ASP A 482 10.49 -13.68 -9.05
CA ASP A 482 9.38 -14.62 -9.22
C ASP A 482 9.10 -15.46 -7.96
N ALA A 483 8.06 -15.04 -7.23
CA ALA A 483 7.58 -15.70 -6.02
C ALA A 483 7.04 -17.13 -6.25
N PHE A 484 6.84 -17.55 -7.50
CA PHE A 484 6.29 -18.88 -7.83
C PHE A 484 7.35 -19.86 -8.35
N ALA A 485 8.61 -19.43 -8.41
CA ALA A 485 9.74 -20.32 -8.61
C ALA A 485 10.00 -21.20 -7.37
N ASP A 486 10.79 -22.26 -7.56
CA ASP A 486 11.27 -23.13 -6.47
C ASP A 486 12.26 -22.40 -5.55
N ALA A 487 13.12 -21.56 -6.13
CA ALA A 487 14.17 -20.80 -5.46
C ALA A 487 14.44 -19.46 -6.17
N LEU A 488 14.88 -18.45 -5.41
CA LEU A 488 15.46 -17.22 -5.96
C LEU A 488 16.98 -17.36 -6.03
N ASN A 489 17.59 -17.21 -7.20
CA ASN A 489 19.05 -17.29 -7.35
C ASN A 489 19.63 -15.90 -7.61
N VAL A 490 20.52 -15.44 -6.73
CA VAL A 490 21.24 -14.16 -6.89
C VAL A 490 22.74 -14.47 -6.94
N THR A 491 23.36 -14.32 -8.10
CA THR A 491 24.78 -14.60 -8.31
C THR A 491 25.56 -13.33 -8.63
N VAL A 492 26.65 -13.09 -7.93
CA VAL A 492 27.56 -11.96 -8.13
C VAL A 492 28.98 -12.52 -8.18
N ARG A 493 29.60 -12.50 -9.36
CA ARG A 493 30.86 -13.21 -9.63
C ARG A 493 31.86 -12.29 -10.33
N HIS A 494 33.10 -12.20 -9.85
CA HIS A 494 34.14 -11.36 -10.45
C HIS A 494 33.76 -9.87 -10.63
N CYS A 495 32.77 -9.39 -9.87
CA CYS A 495 32.31 -8.01 -10.00
C CYS A 495 33.24 -7.03 -9.27
N VAL A 496 33.31 -5.81 -9.79
CA VAL A 496 34.01 -4.68 -9.16
C VAL A 496 32.99 -3.61 -8.79
N LEU A 497 33.01 -3.13 -7.55
CA LEU A 497 32.25 -1.94 -7.13
C LEU A 497 33.25 -0.80 -6.92
N GLU A 498 33.11 0.31 -7.63
CA GLU A 498 34.04 1.44 -7.56
C GLU A 498 33.33 2.81 -7.49
N GLY A 499 34.05 3.82 -6.99
CA GLY A 499 33.61 5.22 -7.06
C GLY A 499 32.32 5.52 -6.27
N GLY A 500 32.05 4.76 -5.21
CA GLY A 500 30.86 4.93 -4.38
C GLY A 500 29.69 3.99 -4.67
N ALA A 501 29.82 3.08 -5.64
CA ALA A 501 28.72 2.21 -6.07
C ALA A 501 28.18 1.31 -4.95
N GLN A 502 26.86 1.19 -4.88
CA GLN A 502 26.16 0.35 -3.91
C GLN A 502 25.48 -0.84 -4.58
N LEU A 503 25.74 -2.05 -4.09
CA LEU A 503 24.98 -3.25 -4.45
C LEU A 503 24.04 -3.61 -3.29
N ARG A 504 22.74 -3.39 -3.45
CA ARG A 504 21.71 -3.65 -2.43
C ARG A 504 20.96 -4.94 -2.77
N ILE A 505 20.91 -5.91 -1.87
CA ILE A 505 20.16 -7.17 -2.05
C ILE A 505 19.17 -7.33 -0.90
N GLY A 506 17.93 -7.74 -1.17
CA GLY A 506 16.91 -7.98 -0.14
C GLY A 506 15.62 -7.22 -0.39
N GLY A 507 15.14 -6.49 0.63
CA GLY A 507 13.96 -5.61 0.53
C GLY A 507 12.67 -6.16 1.17
N LEU A 508 12.69 -7.40 1.67
CA LEU A 508 11.50 -8.05 2.23
C LEU A 508 11.25 -7.67 3.70
N SER A 509 9.96 -7.50 4.05
CA SER A 509 9.52 -7.53 5.44
C SER A 509 9.55 -8.97 6.00
N GLU A 510 9.48 -9.16 7.32
CA GLU A 510 9.45 -10.52 7.89
C GLU A 510 8.19 -11.31 7.47
N SER A 511 7.02 -10.64 7.40
CA SER A 511 5.77 -11.29 6.98
C SER A 511 5.76 -11.60 5.49
N THR A 512 6.38 -10.74 4.66
CA THR A 512 6.53 -10.96 3.21
C THR A 512 7.63 -11.98 2.90
N ALA A 513 8.66 -12.16 3.75
CA ALA A 513 9.72 -13.16 3.55
C ALA A 513 9.28 -14.60 3.83
N ARG A 514 8.32 -14.82 4.75
CA ARG A 514 7.80 -16.15 5.11
C ARG A 514 7.16 -16.94 3.95
N PRO A 515 6.31 -16.35 3.08
CA PRO A 515 5.71 -17.09 1.96
C PRO A 515 6.61 -17.18 0.73
N MET A 516 7.69 -16.38 0.63
CA MET A 516 8.61 -16.40 -0.51
C MET A 516 9.34 -17.75 -0.65
N PRO A 517 9.73 -18.15 -1.87
CA PRO A 517 10.69 -19.23 -2.06
C PRO A 517 12.04 -18.87 -1.43
N HIS A 518 12.77 -19.91 -1.01
CA HIS A 518 14.12 -19.77 -0.45
C HIS A 518 15.08 -19.08 -1.44
N ALA A 519 15.98 -18.24 -0.94
CA ALA A 519 16.94 -17.51 -1.74
C ALA A 519 18.35 -18.12 -1.63
N LEU A 520 19.07 -18.21 -2.75
CA LEU A 520 20.47 -18.61 -2.87
C LEU A 520 21.26 -17.40 -3.37
N VAL A 521 21.85 -16.64 -2.44
CA VAL A 521 22.62 -15.41 -2.72
C VAL A 521 24.12 -15.73 -2.65
N ASN A 522 24.77 -15.90 -3.80
CA ASN A 522 26.18 -16.26 -3.91
C ASN A 522 27.00 -15.08 -4.44
N MET A 523 27.80 -14.47 -3.57
CA MET A 523 28.75 -13.40 -3.89
C MET A 523 30.17 -13.95 -3.79
N THR A 524 30.87 -14.06 -4.93
CA THR A 524 32.20 -14.68 -5.00
C THR A 524 33.18 -13.88 -5.85
N ASN A 525 34.43 -13.78 -5.40
CA ASN A 525 35.49 -13.02 -6.07
C ASN A 525 35.06 -11.55 -6.32
N VAL A 526 34.35 -10.91 -5.38
CA VAL A 526 33.89 -9.53 -5.50
C VAL A 526 34.98 -8.60 -4.98
N THR A 527 35.36 -7.60 -5.78
CA THR A 527 36.30 -6.55 -5.37
C THR A 527 35.53 -5.26 -5.14
N SER A 528 35.80 -4.53 -4.05
CA SER A 528 35.28 -3.18 -3.85
C SER A 528 36.41 -2.18 -3.64
N LEU A 529 36.32 -1.06 -4.34
CA LEU A 529 37.21 0.10 -4.29
C LEU A 529 36.36 1.35 -4.01
N GLU A 530 36.04 1.57 -2.74
CA GLU A 530 35.12 2.63 -2.26
C GLU A 530 33.63 2.35 -2.55
N GLY A 531 33.27 1.14 -2.96
CA GLY A 531 31.87 0.68 -3.05
C GLY A 531 31.39 -0.07 -1.79
N THR A 532 30.09 -0.31 -1.70
CA THR A 532 29.44 -0.91 -0.53
C THR A 532 28.43 -2.00 -0.93
N ILE A 533 28.54 -3.18 -0.31
CA ILE A 533 27.50 -4.22 -0.40
C ILE A 533 26.51 -4.02 0.74
N VAL A 534 25.21 -4.02 0.46
CA VAL A 534 24.14 -3.87 1.46
C VAL A 534 23.18 -5.05 1.37
N LEU A 535 23.06 -5.81 2.46
CA LEU A 535 21.99 -6.79 2.63
C LEU A 535 20.93 -6.18 3.53
N HIS A 536 19.65 -6.22 3.14
CA HIS A 536 18.61 -5.52 3.88
C HIS A 536 17.27 -6.25 3.95
N GLY A 537 16.58 -6.11 5.08
CA GLY A 537 15.32 -6.81 5.37
C GLY A 537 15.48 -8.29 5.70
N ALA A 538 14.35 -9.01 5.75
CA ALA A 538 14.33 -10.44 6.06
C ALA A 538 14.76 -11.28 4.85
N MET A 539 15.54 -12.34 5.11
CA MET A 539 15.77 -13.38 4.11
C MET A 539 14.58 -14.37 4.13
N PRO A 540 14.14 -14.91 2.97
CA PRO A 540 13.13 -15.96 2.92
C PRO A 540 13.52 -17.18 3.77
N LEU A 541 12.53 -17.98 4.17
CA LEU A 541 12.77 -19.21 4.91
C LEU A 541 13.74 -20.15 4.16
N HIS A 542 14.63 -20.80 4.91
CA HIS A 542 15.58 -21.80 4.38
C HIS A 542 16.59 -21.27 3.33
N SER A 543 16.83 -19.96 3.31
CA SER A 543 17.79 -19.33 2.38
C SER A 543 19.25 -19.64 2.71
N SER A 544 20.13 -19.40 1.74
CA SER A 544 21.59 -19.42 1.88
C SER A 544 22.18 -18.14 1.29
N VAL A 545 23.03 -17.47 2.05
CA VAL A 545 23.78 -16.27 1.64
C VAL A 545 25.26 -16.57 1.84
N LEU A 546 26.05 -16.51 0.76
CA LEU A 546 27.48 -16.76 0.74
C LEU A 546 28.23 -15.51 0.26
N LEU A 547 29.22 -15.06 1.02
CA LEU A 547 30.21 -14.07 0.60
C LEU A 547 31.61 -14.67 0.72
N ALA A 548 32.24 -15.00 -0.40
CA ALA A 548 33.51 -15.74 -0.40
C ALA A 548 34.58 -15.20 -1.35
N ASN A 549 35.85 -15.33 -0.95
CA ASN A 549 37.02 -14.96 -1.75
C ASN A 549 37.03 -13.48 -2.20
N SER A 550 36.43 -12.59 -1.41
CA SER A 550 36.17 -11.18 -1.79
C SER A 550 37.09 -10.19 -1.08
N THR A 551 37.44 -9.10 -1.75
CA THR A 551 38.32 -8.03 -1.25
C THR A 551 37.56 -6.71 -1.25
N LEU A 552 36.95 -6.37 -0.11
CA LEU A 552 36.05 -5.22 -0.01
C LEU A 552 36.75 -4.06 0.73
N ARG A 553 37.04 -2.97 0.00
CA ARG A 553 37.65 -1.76 0.56
C ARG A 553 36.69 -0.57 0.49
N ALA A 554 36.60 0.18 1.57
CA ALA A 554 35.89 1.46 1.61
C ALA A 554 36.54 2.47 2.57
N THR A 555 36.19 3.75 2.45
CA THR A 555 36.61 4.82 3.35
C THR A 555 35.45 5.77 3.63
N VAL A 556 35.53 6.50 4.74
CA VAL A 556 34.49 7.46 5.19
C VAL A 556 34.22 8.57 4.16
N GLY A 557 35.18 8.87 3.28
CA GLY A 557 35.02 9.84 2.19
C GLY A 557 34.71 9.24 0.81
N GLY A 558 35.06 7.97 0.57
CA GLY A 558 34.84 7.31 -0.70
C GLY A 558 33.47 6.63 -0.81
N SER A 559 33.06 5.90 0.23
CA SER A 559 31.73 5.27 0.27
C SER A 559 30.64 6.35 0.25
N GLN A 560 29.65 6.16 -0.62
CA GLN A 560 28.46 7.03 -0.71
C GLN A 560 27.29 6.49 0.10
N TYR A 561 27.52 5.54 1.01
CA TYR A 561 26.50 5.04 1.91
C TYR A 561 26.18 6.08 2.98
N VAL A 562 24.90 6.42 3.13
CA VAL A 562 24.39 7.33 4.16
C VAL A 562 23.51 6.54 5.13
N GLN A 563 23.79 6.65 6.42
CA GLN A 563 22.97 6.01 7.46
C GLN A 563 21.55 6.55 7.48
N THR A 564 20.60 5.64 7.71
CA THR A 564 19.17 5.93 7.79
C THR A 564 18.59 5.71 9.19
N THR A 565 19.41 5.27 10.14
CA THR A 565 19.02 5.08 11.55
C THR A 565 18.59 6.41 12.18
N ARG A 566 17.33 6.45 12.64
CA ARG A 566 16.70 7.64 13.21
C ARG A 566 17.55 8.28 14.33
N GLY A 567 17.69 9.60 14.29
CA GLY A 567 18.49 10.36 15.25
C GLY A 567 20.02 10.30 15.04
N HIS A 568 20.48 9.49 14.09
CA HIS A 568 21.86 9.43 13.62
C HIS A 568 21.96 9.75 12.12
N GLU A 569 20.91 10.37 11.58
CA GLU A 569 20.79 10.85 10.20
C GLU A 569 21.95 11.81 9.87
N GLY A 570 22.81 11.41 8.94
CA GLY A 570 24.00 12.18 8.55
C GLY A 570 25.32 11.73 9.17
N SER A 571 25.31 10.78 10.11
CA SER A 571 26.54 10.09 10.54
C SER A 571 27.19 9.37 9.36
N ARG A 572 28.44 9.74 9.06
CA ARG A 572 29.22 9.15 7.96
C ARG A 572 30.16 8.07 8.49
N HIS A 573 29.93 6.85 8.04
CA HIS A 573 30.85 5.74 8.13
C HIS A 573 31.28 5.35 6.71
N GLY A 574 32.39 4.61 6.58
CA GLY A 574 32.86 4.09 5.29
C GLY A 574 32.70 2.58 5.15
N PRO A 575 31.48 2.01 5.18
CA PRO A 575 31.29 0.57 5.24
C PRO A 575 31.59 -0.13 3.91
N ALA A 576 32.28 -1.26 4.02
CA ALA A 576 32.46 -2.19 2.92
C ALA A 576 31.27 -3.15 2.79
N LEU A 577 30.67 -3.54 3.93
CA LEU A 577 29.47 -4.35 4.04
C LEU A 577 28.49 -3.69 5.02
N VAL A 578 27.20 -3.69 4.67
CA VAL A 578 26.11 -3.22 5.55
C VAL A 578 25.04 -4.29 5.69
N LEU A 579 24.60 -4.54 6.92
CA LEU A 579 23.51 -5.44 7.28
C LEU A 579 22.36 -4.62 7.90
N ASP A 580 21.33 -4.35 7.11
CA ASP A 580 20.33 -3.32 7.37
C ASP A 580 18.95 -3.94 7.65
N GLY A 581 18.63 -4.11 8.94
CA GLY A 581 17.41 -4.78 9.38
C GLY A 581 17.39 -6.28 9.08
N VAL A 582 18.56 -6.91 8.92
CA VAL A 582 18.68 -8.30 8.48
C VAL A 582 18.04 -9.27 9.48
N ARG A 583 17.12 -10.10 8.99
CA ARG A 583 16.52 -11.21 9.74
C ARG A 583 16.75 -12.52 8.99
N LEU A 584 17.51 -13.43 9.61
CA LEU A 584 17.72 -14.79 9.12
C LEU A 584 16.63 -15.68 9.72
N LEU A 585 15.84 -16.33 8.86
CA LEU A 585 14.74 -17.23 9.24
C LEU A 585 15.07 -18.63 8.71
N SER A 586 15.52 -19.54 9.57
CA SER A 586 16.12 -20.84 9.18
C SER A 586 17.19 -20.72 8.08
N THR A 587 17.90 -19.59 8.04
CA THR A 587 18.77 -19.17 6.94
C THR A 587 20.23 -19.30 7.32
N ARG A 588 21.08 -19.64 6.35
CA ARG A 588 22.53 -19.74 6.50
C ARG A 588 23.20 -18.53 5.87
N PHE A 589 23.77 -17.65 6.67
CA PHE A 589 24.71 -16.62 6.23
C PHE A 589 26.14 -17.13 6.47
N VAL A 590 26.95 -17.20 5.42
CA VAL A 590 28.34 -17.66 5.46
C VAL A 590 29.23 -16.63 4.78
N MET A 591 30.25 -16.18 5.48
CA MET A 591 31.27 -15.29 4.94
C MET A 591 32.64 -15.92 5.17
N THR A 592 33.46 -16.06 4.12
CA THR A 592 34.72 -16.81 4.24
C THR A 592 35.82 -16.36 3.28
N ARG A 593 37.09 -16.55 3.65
CA ARG A 593 38.28 -16.23 2.82
C ARG A 593 38.22 -14.82 2.22
N SER A 594 37.71 -13.86 2.98
CA SER A 594 37.40 -12.52 2.49
C SER A 594 38.07 -11.47 3.37
N THR A 595 38.59 -10.42 2.73
CA THR A 595 39.31 -9.33 3.37
C THR A 595 38.49 -8.05 3.27
N LEU A 596 38.14 -7.47 4.41
CA LEU A 596 37.45 -6.18 4.52
C LEU A 596 38.41 -5.13 5.07
N VAL A 597 38.53 -4.00 4.37
CA VAL A 597 39.39 -2.89 4.80
C VAL A 597 38.58 -1.61 4.79
N CYS A 598 38.49 -0.96 5.96
CA CYS A 598 37.91 0.37 6.08
C CYS A 598 38.94 1.40 6.57
N GLY A 599 38.86 2.63 6.05
CA GLY A 599 39.72 3.76 6.46
C GLY A 599 38.96 5.08 6.70
N GLY A 600 39.61 6.01 7.40
CA GLY A 600 39.01 7.27 7.87
C GLY A 600 38.67 7.23 9.36
N GLU A 601 38.40 8.38 9.98
CA GLU A 601 38.31 8.49 11.45
C GLU A 601 37.11 7.73 12.04
N SER A 602 35.89 7.94 11.54
CA SER A 602 34.66 7.27 11.99
C SER A 602 34.38 5.97 11.24
N CYS A 603 35.40 5.17 10.96
CA CYS A 603 35.34 4.01 10.10
C CYS A 603 34.75 2.74 10.76
N ALA A 604 33.74 2.14 10.11
CA ALA A 604 33.19 0.83 10.46
C ALA A 604 33.27 -0.09 9.22
N ALA A 605 33.96 -1.24 9.31
CA ALA A 605 34.15 -2.11 8.15
C ALA A 605 32.87 -2.88 7.78
N ILE A 606 32.17 -3.39 8.79
CA ILE A 606 30.82 -3.92 8.72
C ILE A 606 29.92 -3.02 9.55
N LEU A 607 28.85 -2.50 8.95
CA LEU A 607 27.86 -1.66 9.62
C LEU A 607 26.55 -2.42 9.77
N VAL A 608 25.88 -2.28 10.90
CA VAL A 608 24.55 -2.84 11.15
C VAL A 608 23.58 -1.70 11.46
N GLU A 609 22.50 -1.61 10.67
CA GLU A 609 21.35 -0.72 10.95
C GLU A 609 20.14 -1.58 11.31
N ARG A 610 19.18 -1.03 12.09
CA ARG A 610 17.87 -1.65 12.39
C ARG A 610 17.95 -3.07 13.01
N GLY A 611 19.08 -3.38 13.65
CA GLY A 611 19.39 -4.65 14.31
C GLY A 611 19.66 -5.83 13.37
N LEU A 612 20.35 -6.84 13.91
CA LEU A 612 20.69 -8.09 13.24
C LEU A 612 20.08 -9.27 14.00
N GLY A 613 19.27 -10.10 13.32
CA GLY A 613 18.55 -11.22 13.94
C GLY A 613 18.82 -12.56 13.27
N ALA A 614 19.13 -13.58 14.06
CA ALA A 614 19.13 -14.98 13.67
C ALA A 614 18.06 -15.74 14.48
N ASN A 615 17.10 -16.36 13.78
CA ASN A 615 15.99 -17.09 14.40
C ASN A 615 15.69 -18.40 13.65
N MET A 616 14.93 -19.29 14.28
CA MET A 616 14.45 -20.56 13.70
C MET A 616 15.60 -21.46 13.21
N SER A 617 16.59 -21.70 14.06
CA SER A 617 17.81 -22.47 13.74
C SER A 617 18.61 -21.92 12.55
N SER A 618 18.72 -20.60 12.47
CA SER A 618 19.60 -19.91 11.52
C SER A 618 21.07 -20.02 11.91
N VAL A 619 21.95 -19.84 10.93
CA VAL A 619 23.40 -19.81 11.13
C VAL A 619 23.95 -18.52 10.54
N PHE A 620 24.71 -17.76 11.32
CA PHE A 620 25.60 -16.69 10.85
C PHE A 620 27.03 -17.12 11.12
N TYR A 621 27.84 -17.28 10.08
CA TYR A 621 29.17 -17.86 10.15
C TYR A 621 30.20 -16.99 9.42
N MET A 622 31.27 -16.59 10.11
CA MET A 622 32.43 -15.93 9.52
C MET A 622 33.68 -16.78 9.76
N ASP A 623 34.42 -17.14 8.70
CA ASP A 623 35.57 -18.04 8.80
C ASP A 623 36.72 -17.67 7.86
N ASN A 624 37.95 -17.64 8.37
CA ASN A 624 39.14 -17.25 7.61
C ASN A 624 38.97 -15.85 6.95
N CYS A 625 38.45 -14.90 7.73
CA CYS A 625 38.24 -13.51 7.31
C CYS A 625 39.24 -12.57 7.98
N ALA A 626 39.77 -11.62 7.19
CA ALA A 626 40.61 -10.54 7.70
C ALA A 626 39.82 -9.24 7.65
N VAL A 627 39.49 -8.65 8.80
CA VAL A 627 38.72 -7.40 8.87
C VAL A 627 39.53 -6.32 9.56
N LEU A 628 39.93 -5.32 8.79
CA LEU A 628 40.76 -4.21 9.24
C LEU A 628 39.96 -2.92 9.15
N SER A 629 39.86 -2.23 10.28
CA SER A 629 39.20 -0.94 10.42
C SER A 629 40.08 0.00 11.24
N ARG A 630 39.84 1.31 11.17
CA ARG A 630 40.49 2.26 12.09
C ARG A 630 39.84 2.22 13.47
N THR A 631 38.51 2.30 13.55
CA THR A 631 37.77 2.47 14.82
C THR A 631 36.84 1.30 15.17
N HIS A 632 36.05 0.78 14.23
CA HIS A 632 35.17 -0.37 14.52
C HIS A 632 35.21 -1.47 13.45
N VAL A 633 35.29 -2.75 13.85
CA VAL A 633 35.18 -3.86 12.88
C VAL A 633 33.72 -4.10 12.48
N MET A 634 32.87 -4.51 13.42
CA MET A 634 31.42 -4.57 13.26
C MET A 634 30.76 -3.58 14.24
N TYR A 635 29.99 -2.63 13.69
CA TYR A 635 29.39 -1.53 14.43
C TYR A 635 27.88 -1.46 14.22
N ALA A 636 27.11 -1.48 15.30
CA ALA A 636 25.65 -1.48 15.29
C ALA A 636 25.08 -0.35 16.15
N LEU A 637 25.18 0.88 15.65
CA LEU A 637 24.71 2.08 16.34
C LEU A 637 23.20 2.01 16.61
N ALA A 638 22.83 2.13 17.89
CA ALA A 638 21.45 2.00 18.39
C ALA A 638 20.72 0.71 17.92
N SER A 639 21.48 -0.32 17.52
CA SER A 639 20.98 -1.53 16.88
C SER A 639 21.36 -2.76 17.68
N ASP A 640 20.42 -3.70 17.78
CA ASP A 640 20.51 -4.86 18.67
C ASP A 640 20.90 -6.14 17.91
N LEU A 641 21.63 -7.05 18.57
CA LEU A 641 21.89 -8.41 18.09
C LEU A 641 20.95 -9.38 18.80
N ARG A 642 20.21 -10.20 18.05
CA ARG A 642 19.38 -11.27 18.60
C ARG A 642 19.69 -12.61 17.95
N VAL A 643 20.18 -13.57 18.74
CA VAL A 643 20.40 -14.96 18.33
C VAL A 643 19.43 -15.84 19.11
N SER A 644 18.47 -16.45 18.43
CA SER A 644 17.27 -17.03 19.05
C SER A 644 16.80 -18.32 18.37
N GLY A 645 16.01 -19.14 19.07
CA GLY A 645 15.37 -20.33 18.51
C GLY A 645 16.36 -21.39 18.00
N GLY A 646 17.37 -21.73 18.80
CA GLY A 646 18.41 -22.70 18.45
C GLY A 646 19.34 -22.23 17.31
N SER A 647 19.53 -20.92 17.15
CA SER A 647 20.41 -20.36 16.11
C SER A 647 21.86 -20.26 16.57
N VAL A 648 22.79 -20.21 15.62
CA VAL A 648 24.23 -20.08 15.88
C VAL A 648 24.78 -18.83 15.21
N PHE A 649 25.45 -17.97 15.97
CA PHE A 649 26.29 -16.89 15.46
C PHE A 649 27.73 -17.23 15.81
N SER A 650 28.63 -17.30 14.81
CA SER A 650 29.95 -17.88 14.96
C SER A 650 31.00 -17.15 14.14
N ILE A 651 32.07 -16.69 14.79
CA ILE A 651 33.28 -16.13 14.14
C ILE A 651 34.46 -17.06 14.45
N GLN A 652 35.15 -17.56 13.41
CA GLN A 652 36.24 -18.53 13.52
C GLN A 652 37.44 -18.14 12.66
N ASN A 653 38.64 -18.58 13.02
CA ASN A 653 39.86 -18.50 12.19
C ASN A 653 40.14 -17.11 11.59
N SER A 654 39.69 -16.03 12.26
CA SER A 654 39.60 -14.69 11.67
C SER A 654 40.56 -13.72 12.34
N SER A 655 41.03 -12.71 11.60
CA SER A 655 41.94 -11.67 12.09
C SER A 655 41.22 -10.32 12.06
N TRP A 656 40.96 -9.75 13.24
CA TRP A 656 40.13 -8.54 13.40
C TRP A 656 40.96 -7.42 14.02
N SER A 657 41.03 -6.27 13.35
CA SER A 657 41.86 -5.15 13.76
C SER A 657 41.07 -3.83 13.80
N ALA A 658 41.10 -3.15 14.95
CA ALA A 658 40.56 -1.81 15.20
C ALA A 658 41.49 -1.10 16.22
N PRO A 659 42.63 -0.55 15.76
CA PRO A 659 43.71 -0.11 16.65
C PRO A 659 43.47 1.24 17.34
N SER A 660 42.37 1.94 17.02
CA SER A 660 42.05 3.21 17.66
C SER A 660 41.70 3.02 19.14
N ILE A 661 42.22 3.90 19.98
CA ILE A 661 42.25 3.81 21.45
C ILE A 661 41.15 4.64 22.13
N GLY A 662 40.14 5.08 21.38
CA GLY A 662 39.00 5.79 21.93
C GLY A 662 38.15 4.87 22.82
N PHE A 663 37.56 5.45 23.86
CA PHE A 663 36.59 4.73 24.68
C PHE A 663 35.40 4.29 23.81
N TYR A 664 34.96 3.05 23.98
CA TYR A 664 33.89 2.39 23.21
C TYR A 664 34.22 2.05 21.74
N GLU A 665 35.46 2.23 21.29
CA GLU A 665 35.94 1.73 19.98
C GLU A 665 36.32 0.25 20.08
N GLY A 666 36.04 -0.58 19.08
CA GLY A 666 36.14 -2.04 19.30
C GLY A 666 35.77 -2.95 18.13
N ALA A 667 35.91 -4.25 18.38
CA ALA A 667 35.65 -5.27 17.36
C ALA A 667 34.15 -5.44 17.05
N PHE A 668 33.32 -5.55 18.07
CA PHE A 668 31.95 -6.03 17.94
C PHE A 668 31.04 -5.22 18.87
N VAL A 669 30.45 -4.14 18.35
CA VAL A 669 29.72 -3.15 19.14
C VAL A 669 28.25 -3.16 18.77
N PHE A 670 27.38 -3.40 19.75
CA PHE A 670 25.93 -3.35 19.62
C PHE A 670 25.31 -2.50 20.73
N LYS A 671 24.04 -2.11 20.57
CA LYS A 671 23.28 -1.50 21.67
C LYS A 671 22.91 -2.57 22.69
N ASP A 672 22.11 -3.56 22.31
CA ASP A 672 21.75 -4.69 23.16
C ASP A 672 22.09 -6.03 22.48
N VAL A 673 22.54 -7.02 23.26
CA VAL A 673 22.85 -8.38 22.78
C VAL A 673 22.02 -9.41 23.52
N VAL A 674 21.24 -10.20 22.78
CA VAL A 674 20.35 -11.23 23.32
C VAL A 674 20.64 -12.59 22.67
N VAL A 675 20.95 -13.58 23.50
CA VAL A 675 21.15 -14.99 23.11
C VAL A 675 20.18 -15.86 23.90
N ASP A 676 19.16 -16.42 23.25
CA ASP A 676 18.07 -17.15 23.92
C ASP A 676 17.56 -18.38 23.15
N GLY A 677 16.80 -19.25 23.81
CA GLY A 677 16.15 -20.41 23.21
C GLY A 677 17.13 -21.48 22.73
N GLY A 678 18.13 -21.82 23.54
CA GLY A 678 19.16 -22.81 23.22
C GLY A 678 20.12 -22.38 22.10
N SER A 679 20.32 -21.08 21.93
CA SER A 679 21.17 -20.52 20.86
C SER A 679 22.63 -20.37 21.29
N VAL A 680 23.52 -20.14 20.33
CA VAL A 680 24.97 -19.96 20.60
C VAL A 680 25.49 -18.70 19.92
N LEU A 681 26.12 -17.82 20.70
CA LEU A 681 27.01 -16.78 20.19
C LEU A 681 28.44 -17.19 20.54
N GLN A 682 29.24 -17.56 19.54
CA GLN A 682 30.61 -18.01 19.72
C GLN A 682 31.61 -17.23 18.87
N ILE A 683 32.80 -17.07 19.44
CA ILE A 683 33.97 -16.54 18.75
C ILE A 683 35.11 -17.48 19.15
N VAL A 684 35.86 -18.03 18.19
CA VAL A 684 36.94 -19.00 18.45
C VAL A 684 38.12 -18.83 17.49
N PHE A 685 39.31 -19.32 17.84
CA PHE A 685 40.49 -19.41 16.94
C PHE A 685 40.82 -18.12 16.16
N SER A 686 40.62 -16.96 16.78
CA SER A 686 40.71 -15.66 16.10
C SER A 686 41.75 -14.75 16.76
N THR A 687 42.41 -13.90 15.97
CA THR A 687 43.42 -12.95 16.45
C THR A 687 42.81 -11.56 16.48
N PHE A 688 42.91 -10.87 17.62
CA PHE A 688 42.33 -9.55 17.83
C PHE A 688 43.40 -8.49 18.06
N ARG A 689 43.31 -7.37 17.34
CA ARG A 689 44.18 -6.18 17.49
C ARG A 689 43.33 -4.92 17.71
N LEU A 690 42.94 -4.67 18.95
CA LEU A 690 41.87 -3.73 19.32
C LEU A 690 42.37 -2.70 20.33
N GLY A 691 41.95 -1.43 20.24
CA GLY A 691 42.37 -0.43 21.23
C GLY A 691 41.72 -0.58 22.61
N PHE A 692 40.51 -1.14 22.69
CA PHE A 692 39.73 -1.21 23.93
C PHE A 692 39.08 -2.58 24.19
N ALA A 693 38.03 -2.98 23.45
CA ALA A 693 37.26 -4.18 23.77
C ALA A 693 36.85 -5.05 22.56
N MET A 694 36.65 -6.35 22.80
CA MET A 694 36.18 -7.29 21.78
C MET A 694 34.66 -7.17 21.57
N LEU A 695 33.83 -7.47 22.58
CA LEU A 695 32.38 -7.25 22.58
C LEU A 695 32.03 -6.04 23.46
N ILE A 696 31.22 -5.12 22.92
CA ILE A 696 30.64 -3.98 23.64
C ILE A 696 29.12 -3.99 23.46
N ALA A 697 28.39 -3.89 24.57
CA ALA A 697 26.94 -3.69 24.60
C ALA A 697 26.55 -2.76 25.77
N ASN A 698 25.30 -2.29 25.82
CA ASN A 698 24.68 -1.68 27.01
C ASN A 698 23.96 -2.73 27.86
N THR A 699 23.42 -3.77 27.22
CA THR A 699 22.86 -4.94 27.90
C THR A 699 23.25 -6.23 27.21
N LEU A 700 23.52 -7.26 28.01
CA LEU A 700 23.85 -8.61 27.54
C LEU A 700 22.94 -9.62 28.26
N THR A 701 22.07 -10.28 27.49
CA THR A 701 21.12 -11.28 28.01
C THR A 701 21.45 -12.65 27.40
N VAL A 702 21.78 -13.62 28.26
CA VAL A 702 22.00 -15.02 27.84
C VAL A 702 21.06 -15.92 28.66
N THR A 703 20.06 -16.51 27.99
CA THR A 703 18.94 -17.20 28.64
C THR A 703 18.55 -18.49 27.91
N GLY A 704 17.61 -19.28 28.45
CA GLY A 704 17.08 -20.46 27.77
C GLY A 704 18.10 -21.56 27.46
N ARG A 705 19.09 -21.78 28.33
CA ARG A 705 20.25 -22.69 28.12
C ARG A 705 21.16 -22.30 26.92
N SER A 706 21.12 -21.04 26.50
CA SER A 706 21.99 -20.51 25.46
C SER A 706 23.43 -20.30 25.95
N TRP A 707 24.37 -20.22 25.01
CA TRP A 707 25.80 -20.10 25.31
C TRP A 707 26.41 -18.84 24.67
N LEU A 708 27.18 -18.11 25.46
CA LEU A 708 28.18 -17.14 24.98
C LEU A 708 29.56 -17.79 25.14
N VAL A 709 30.34 -17.88 24.05
CA VAL A 709 31.61 -18.62 24.03
C VAL A 709 32.73 -17.78 23.42
N HIS A 710 33.84 -17.69 24.15
CA HIS A 710 35.09 -17.08 23.69
C HIS A 710 36.25 -18.00 24.09
N ARG A 711 36.95 -18.61 23.12
CA ARG A 711 38.04 -19.59 23.37
C ARG A 711 39.13 -19.53 22.29
N ASP A 712 40.35 -19.87 22.69
CA ASP A 712 41.49 -20.13 21.79
C ASP A 712 41.88 -18.91 20.93
N HIS A 713 42.04 -17.75 21.58
CA HIS A 713 42.37 -16.47 20.93
C HIS A 713 43.72 -15.91 21.34
N GLU A 714 44.35 -15.19 20.42
CA GLU A 714 45.40 -14.23 20.75
C GLU A 714 44.75 -12.87 21.06
N PHE A 715 44.72 -12.50 22.34
CA PHE A 715 44.05 -11.29 22.84
C PHE A 715 44.92 -10.49 23.83
N PRO A 716 45.66 -9.46 23.37
CA PRO A 716 46.55 -8.65 24.22
C PRO A 716 45.92 -7.32 24.70
N HIS A 717 44.60 -7.29 24.97
CA HIS A 717 43.84 -6.04 25.18
C HIS A 717 42.99 -6.03 26.48
N ALA A 718 42.34 -4.90 26.76
CA ALA A 718 41.78 -4.61 28.09
C ALA A 718 40.52 -5.41 28.43
N TYR A 719 39.56 -5.55 27.50
CA TYR A 719 38.27 -6.18 27.79
C TYR A 719 37.82 -7.17 26.71
N VAL A 720 37.57 -8.43 27.09
CA VAL A 720 36.91 -9.40 26.20
C VAL A 720 35.44 -9.02 26.01
N VAL A 721 34.74 -8.67 27.10
CA VAL A 721 33.35 -8.21 27.09
C VAL A 721 33.25 -6.96 27.97
N TYR A 722 32.56 -5.95 27.47
CA TYR A 722 32.21 -4.72 28.18
C TYR A 722 30.69 -4.50 28.06
N VAL A 723 30.01 -4.34 29.20
CA VAL A 723 28.55 -4.12 29.33
C VAL A 723 28.32 -3.02 30.35
#